data_AF-A0A166Q6P3-F1
#
_entry.id   AF-A0A166Q6P3-F1
#
_cell.length_a   1.000
_cell.length_b   1.000
_cell.length_c   1.000
_cell.angle_alpha   90.00
_cell.angle_beta   90.00
_cell.angle_gamma   90.00
#
_symmetry.space_group_name_H-M   'P 1'
#
loop_
_entity.id
_entity.type
_entity.pdbx_description
1 polymer ?
#
loop_
_entity_poly.entity_id
_entity_poly.type
_entity_poly.pdbx_seq_one_letter_code
_entity_poly.pdbx_strand_id
1 'polypeptide(L)'
;MGAALITLLVLLLVAVLGLTFVLLRLVRAGTLGVSGGAPPPASNPPPTREDTTLSAGQDEIAAPEATAAGARDAAVTEARAVGAAGYGATGYGAPVDTRAAESATEAGGANLAPGDEAAGVGPPGSDSPDTAASALDGWASAEAGEVGGAGEAAEPDGGLGTRVELAEITQLTARIADLRREAREAREDGDGIRRRAEQDAAEQIARVEREAAQIRRHAEEAAEAIRARAVADAELRASKAEAEAREAIRVEREQLRAELDEDLRSQRAELRGWDTRLSQREQRLAEQSTAVEEQARRLQLREEELAAREAGLDGRETDLAGQEARLRRELERAAGLTSAEARTELVKVVEDQARLEAAVRVREVEARAEEEGEDRARRIVTLAIQRVASEQTAESVVSVLHLPSDEMKGRIIGREGRNIRAFESVTGVNVLIDDTPEAVLLSCFDPVRRETARITLAALVSDGRIHPHRIEEEYARAEREVMAKCVRAGEDALIDVGIAEMHPELITLLGRLRYRTSYGQNVLAHLVESAHLAGIMAAELRLPPAIAKRGTLLHDLGKALTHEVEGSHAIVGAEIARRYGEHEDVVHAIEAHHNEVEPRSIGAVLTQAADQISGGRPGARRDSLESYVKRLERIEQIAAERPGVEKVFAMQAGREVRVMVVPELVDDVAAHLLARDVAKQIEDELTYPGQIRVTVVRETRAIGLAR
;
A
#
# COMPACT_ATOMS: atom_id res chain seq x y z
N MET A 1 -59.75 -24.22 14.73
CA MET A 1 -59.29 -25.16 15.78
C MET A 1 -57.97 -25.85 15.42
N GLY A 2 -57.82 -26.48 14.25
CA GLY A 2 -56.66 -27.32 13.91
C GLY A 2 -55.26 -26.77 14.24
N ALA A 3 -54.94 -25.53 13.87
CA ALA A 3 -53.62 -24.94 14.12
C ALA A 3 -53.22 -24.95 15.62
N ALA A 4 -54.13 -24.56 16.51
CA ALA A 4 -53.86 -24.55 17.95
C ALA A 4 -53.65 -25.97 18.52
N LEU A 5 -54.33 -26.98 17.96
CA LEU A 5 -54.13 -28.37 18.34
C LEU A 5 -52.73 -28.86 17.92
N ILE A 6 -52.27 -28.49 16.72
CA ILE A 6 -50.92 -28.82 16.23
C ILE A 6 -49.84 -28.16 17.11
N THR A 7 -49.98 -26.86 17.44
CA THR A 7 -49.04 -26.18 18.34
C THR A 7 -48.97 -26.84 19.72
N LEU A 8 -50.13 -27.24 20.28
CA LEU A 8 -50.19 -27.95 21.56
C LEU A 8 -49.49 -29.32 21.48
N LEU A 9 -49.66 -30.06 20.38
CA LEU A 9 -49.08 -31.39 20.18
C LEU A 9 -47.56 -31.32 19.97
N VAL A 10 -47.05 -30.30 19.27
CA VAL A 10 -45.62 -30.02 19.15
C VAL A 10 -45.01 -29.63 20.51
N LEU A 11 -45.67 -28.77 21.29
CA LEU A 11 -45.23 -28.43 22.65
C LEU A 11 -45.19 -29.67 23.57
N LEU A 12 -46.18 -30.56 23.46
CA LEU A 12 -46.21 -31.81 24.22
C LEU A 12 -45.06 -32.73 23.83
N LEU A 13 -44.77 -32.86 22.53
CA LEU A 13 -43.67 -33.68 22.01
C LEU A 13 -42.30 -33.17 22.50
N VAL A 14 -42.07 -31.85 22.45
CA VAL A 14 -40.84 -31.22 22.94
C VAL A 14 -40.70 -31.39 24.46
N ALA A 15 -41.79 -31.28 25.23
CA ALA A 15 -41.77 -31.52 26.67
C ALA A 15 -41.44 -33.00 27.02
N VAL A 16 -42.00 -33.96 26.28
CA VAL A 16 -41.70 -35.40 26.47
C VAL A 16 -40.25 -35.73 26.12
N LEU A 17 -39.72 -35.19 25.01
CA LEU A 17 -38.32 -35.38 24.61
C LEU A 17 -37.34 -34.73 25.59
N GLY A 18 -37.67 -33.54 26.12
CA GLY A 18 -36.88 -32.92 27.20
C GLY A 18 -36.86 -33.78 28.47
N LEU A 19 -38.01 -34.34 28.86
CA LEU A 19 -38.12 -35.18 30.05
C LEU A 19 -37.36 -36.51 29.92
N THR A 20 -37.40 -37.18 28.76
CA THR A 20 -36.60 -38.40 28.53
C THR A 20 -35.10 -38.11 28.46
N PHE A 21 -34.67 -36.96 27.90
CA PHE A 21 -33.26 -36.56 27.93
C PHE A 21 -32.75 -36.29 29.36
N VAL A 22 -33.58 -35.66 30.20
CA VAL A 22 -33.28 -35.48 31.64
C VAL A 22 -33.22 -36.81 32.37
N LEU A 23 -34.16 -37.74 32.13
CA LEU A 23 -34.11 -39.09 32.70
C LEU A 23 -32.83 -39.84 32.27
N LEU A 24 -32.46 -39.79 30.98
CA LEU A 24 -31.22 -40.40 30.50
C LEU A 24 -29.98 -39.83 31.19
N ARG A 25 -29.93 -38.50 31.42
CA ARG A 25 -28.85 -37.88 32.20
C ARG A 25 -28.82 -38.35 33.66
N LEU A 26 -29.97 -38.46 34.33
CA LEU A 26 -30.04 -38.91 35.73
C LEU A 26 -29.63 -40.40 35.89
N VAL A 27 -30.05 -41.26 34.96
CA VAL A 27 -29.61 -42.66 34.91
C VAL A 27 -28.10 -42.74 34.64
N ARG A 28 -27.58 -41.99 33.66
CA ARG A 28 -26.16 -41.99 33.29
C ARG A 28 -25.26 -41.31 34.34
N ALA A 29 -25.83 -40.51 35.23
CA ALA A 29 -25.18 -39.91 36.40
C ALA A 29 -25.27 -40.80 37.67
N GLY A 30 -25.85 -42.00 37.59
CA GLY A 30 -25.89 -42.97 38.70
C GLY A 30 -26.81 -42.59 39.86
N THR A 31 -27.67 -41.57 39.73
CA THR A 31 -28.49 -41.06 40.84
C THR A 31 -29.72 -41.92 41.17
N LEU A 32 -29.96 -42.99 40.41
CA LEU A 32 -31.07 -43.93 40.61
C LEU A 32 -30.52 -45.34 40.83
N GLY A 33 -30.27 -45.69 42.09
CA GLY A 33 -29.78 -47.02 42.47
C GLY A 33 -30.85 -48.10 42.31
N VAL A 34 -30.58 -49.10 41.46
CA VAL A 34 -31.36 -50.34 41.35
C VAL A 34 -30.42 -51.51 41.67
N SER A 35 -30.85 -52.40 42.56
CA SER A 35 -29.99 -53.40 43.21
C SER A 35 -30.18 -54.83 42.69
N GLY A 36 -29.07 -55.53 42.44
CA GLY A 36 -29.02 -56.97 42.11
C GLY A 36 -28.91 -57.24 40.61
N GLY A 37 -28.15 -58.25 40.15
CA GLY A 37 -27.30 -59.20 40.88
C GLY A 37 -26.35 -59.95 39.92
N ALA A 38 -25.52 -60.86 40.43
CA ALA A 38 -24.47 -61.58 39.68
C ALA A 38 -24.37 -63.06 40.10
N PRO A 39 -23.61 -63.94 39.41
CA PRO A 39 -23.13 -63.95 38.02
C PRO A 39 -23.62 -65.23 37.27
N PRO A 40 -23.05 -65.59 36.09
CA PRO A 40 -22.04 -66.67 36.07
C PRO A 40 -20.87 -66.44 35.04
N PRO A 41 -19.82 -67.29 35.00
CA PRO A 41 -18.53 -66.92 34.39
C PRO A 41 -18.11 -67.62 33.06
N ALA A 42 -17.17 -66.95 32.38
CA ALA A 42 -16.07 -67.46 31.53
C ALA A 42 -16.33 -68.19 30.18
N SER A 43 -15.68 -67.67 29.13
CA SER A 43 -15.13 -68.43 27.99
C SER A 43 -13.95 -67.66 27.34
N ASN A 44 -13.01 -68.38 26.70
CA ASN A 44 -11.74 -67.82 26.19
C ASN A 44 -11.80 -67.43 24.70
N PRO A 45 -11.03 -66.44 24.24
CA PRO A 45 -10.59 -66.32 22.85
C PRO A 45 -9.38 -67.25 22.54
N PRO A 46 -9.15 -67.62 21.26
CA PRO A 46 -8.01 -68.47 20.85
C PRO A 46 -6.69 -67.69 20.66
N PRO A 47 -5.52 -68.37 20.61
CA PRO A 47 -4.20 -67.73 20.64
C PRO A 47 -3.47 -67.68 19.28
N THR A 48 -2.48 -66.79 19.16
CA THR A 48 -1.19 -67.07 18.46
C THR A 48 -0.10 -66.07 18.86
N ARG A 49 1.07 -66.61 19.25
CA ARG A 49 2.46 -66.07 19.18
C ARG A 49 2.73 -64.69 19.83
N GLU A 50 3.62 -64.57 20.81
CA GLU A 50 5.10 -64.69 20.69
C GLU A 50 5.64 -63.65 19.67
N ASP A 51 6.45 -62.68 20.08
CA ASP A 51 7.76 -62.92 20.68
C ASP A 51 8.12 -62.06 21.94
N THR A 52 9.33 -62.30 22.46
CA THR A 52 9.97 -61.72 23.65
C THR A 52 10.68 -60.37 23.33
N THR A 53 11.06 -59.46 24.26
CA THR A 53 11.87 -59.61 25.49
C THR A 53 11.80 -58.36 26.42
N LEU A 54 12.17 -58.53 27.71
CA LEU A 54 13.05 -57.70 28.60
C LEU A 54 13.14 -56.16 28.43
N SER A 55 13.25 -55.31 29.47
CA SER A 55 13.33 -55.47 30.95
C SER A 55 13.02 -54.11 31.64
N ALA A 56 12.27 -54.05 32.75
CA ALA A 56 12.73 -53.89 34.16
C ALA A 56 13.29 -52.50 34.58
N GLY A 57 13.04 -52.12 35.85
CA GLY A 57 13.36 -50.81 36.45
C GLY A 57 12.12 -49.90 36.51
N GLN A 58 11.34 -49.74 37.60
CA GLN A 58 11.56 -49.54 39.06
C GLN A 58 11.72 -48.07 39.52
N ASP A 59 11.21 -47.85 40.73
CA ASP A 59 11.32 -46.70 41.64
C ASP A 59 10.61 -45.40 41.14
N GLU A 60 9.49 -44.89 41.69
CA GLU A 60 8.98 -44.67 43.08
C GLU A 60 9.22 -43.22 43.57
N ILE A 61 8.36 -42.76 44.51
CA ILE A 61 8.49 -41.60 45.42
C ILE A 61 7.77 -40.27 45.04
N ALA A 62 7.04 -39.74 46.05
CA ALA A 62 6.58 -38.37 46.31
C ALA A 62 5.51 -37.70 45.41
N ALA A 63 4.30 -37.62 45.95
CA ALA A 63 3.51 -36.38 45.95
C ALA A 63 3.99 -35.44 47.09
N PRO A 64 3.53 -34.18 47.10
CA PRO A 64 2.87 -33.69 48.33
C PRO A 64 1.52 -32.99 48.07
N GLU A 65 0.70 -32.90 49.11
CA GLU A 65 -0.62 -32.24 49.11
C GLU A 65 -0.57 -30.77 49.57
N ALA A 66 -1.74 -30.10 49.43
CA ALA A 66 -2.17 -28.88 50.12
C ALA A 66 -1.51 -27.56 49.67
N THR A 67 -2.14 -26.38 49.80
CA THR A 67 -3.31 -26.00 50.62
C THR A 67 -4.38 -25.19 49.86
N ALA A 68 -5.62 -25.20 50.34
CA ALA A 68 -6.72 -24.38 49.83
C ALA A 68 -7.01 -23.13 50.67
N ALA A 69 -7.39 -22.01 50.03
CA ALA A 69 -8.24 -20.92 50.54
C ALA A 69 -8.50 -19.89 49.41
N GLY A 70 -9.65 -19.20 49.38
CA GLY A 70 -9.79 -18.03 48.47
C GLY A 70 -11.17 -17.63 47.94
N ALA A 71 -12.30 -18.15 48.44
CA ALA A 71 -13.62 -17.72 47.96
C ALA A 71 -13.92 -16.25 48.31
N ARG A 72 -14.30 -15.43 47.31
CA ARG A 72 -14.98 -14.14 47.50
C ARG A 72 -15.98 -13.87 46.39
N ASP A 73 -17.26 -13.81 46.76
CA ASP A 73 -18.31 -13.16 45.97
C ASP A 73 -18.07 -11.65 45.86
N ALA A 74 -18.39 -11.08 44.71
CA ALA A 74 -18.54 -9.64 44.50
C ALA A 74 -19.47 -9.34 43.31
N ALA A 75 -20.78 -9.56 43.52
CA ALA A 75 -21.82 -9.00 42.65
C ALA A 75 -22.14 -7.53 43.04
N VAL A 76 -23.07 -6.88 42.33
CA VAL A 76 -23.57 -5.49 42.52
C VAL A 76 -22.62 -4.43 41.90
N THR A 77 -23.03 -3.52 41.00
CA THR A 77 -24.39 -3.08 40.54
C THR A 77 -24.45 -2.84 39.02
N GLU A 78 -25.66 -2.83 38.44
CA GLU A 78 -25.94 -2.15 37.17
C GLU A 78 -25.69 -0.63 37.24
N ALA A 79 -25.38 -0.02 36.09
CA ALA A 79 -25.65 1.40 35.83
C ALA A 79 -26.26 1.56 34.42
N ARG A 80 -27.51 2.01 34.33
CA ARG A 80 -28.26 2.18 33.08
C ARG A 80 -28.31 3.65 32.65
N ALA A 81 -27.95 3.91 31.39
CA ALA A 81 -28.49 4.99 30.56
C ALA A 81 -28.60 4.41 29.13
N VAL A 82 -29.77 4.08 28.58
CA VAL A 82 -30.96 4.90 28.29
C VAL A 82 -30.65 6.02 27.28
N GLY A 83 -30.90 5.71 26.01
CA GLY A 83 -30.83 6.63 24.87
C GLY A 83 -31.40 5.93 23.63
N ALA A 84 -32.71 6.08 23.39
CA ALA A 84 -33.44 5.29 22.40
C ALA A 84 -34.27 6.15 21.43
N ALA A 85 -33.79 6.26 20.19
CA ALA A 85 -34.52 6.62 18.97
C ALA A 85 -33.60 6.32 17.77
N GLY A 86 -34.07 5.91 16.58
CA GLY A 86 -35.42 5.55 16.15
C GLY A 86 -35.37 4.94 14.73
N TYR A 87 -36.46 4.32 14.27
CA TYR A 87 -36.53 3.76 12.91
C TYR A 87 -36.55 4.85 11.83
N GLY A 88 -35.82 4.63 10.73
CA GLY A 88 -35.92 5.40 9.49
C GLY A 88 -35.31 4.60 8.33
N ALA A 89 -36.04 4.46 7.21
CA ALA A 89 -35.67 3.55 6.13
C ALA A 89 -35.76 4.21 4.74
N THR A 90 -34.59 4.45 4.14
CA THR A 90 -34.24 4.73 2.73
C THR A 90 -32.70 4.79 2.68
N GLY A 91 -31.97 4.49 1.60
CA GLY A 91 -32.33 3.99 0.27
C GLY A 91 -31.13 4.18 -0.66
N TYR A 92 -30.79 3.18 -1.49
CA TYR A 92 -29.77 3.18 -2.57
C TYR A 92 -28.60 4.19 -2.52
N GLY A 93 -27.39 3.70 -2.21
CA GLY A 93 -26.12 4.39 -2.46
C GLY A 93 -25.03 3.40 -2.87
N ALA A 94 -24.40 3.60 -4.03
CA ALA A 94 -23.26 2.83 -4.51
C ALA A 94 -21.93 3.42 -3.96
N PRO A 95 -20.77 2.74 -4.04
CA PRO A 95 -19.62 3.07 -3.22
C PRO A 95 -18.88 4.34 -3.66
N VAL A 96 -18.23 4.98 -2.69
CA VAL A 96 -17.25 6.04 -2.90
C VAL A 96 -15.89 5.38 -3.14
N ASP A 97 -15.30 5.62 -4.31
CA ASP A 97 -13.92 5.24 -4.61
C ASP A 97 -12.98 6.38 -4.20
N THR A 98 -11.81 6.06 -3.65
CA THR A 98 -10.88 7.06 -3.09
C THR A 98 -9.47 6.89 -3.64
N ARG A 99 -9.07 7.75 -4.59
CA ARG A 99 -7.67 7.87 -5.02
C ARG A 99 -7.33 9.28 -5.53
N ALA A 100 -6.09 9.67 -5.25
CA ALA A 100 -5.32 10.78 -5.83
C ALA A 100 -5.99 12.17 -5.89
N ALA A 101 -5.54 13.07 -5.03
CA ALA A 101 -5.53 14.50 -5.33
C ALA A 101 -4.12 14.89 -5.76
N GLU A 102 -3.96 15.49 -6.95
CA GLU A 102 -3.04 16.60 -7.19
C GLU A 102 -3.29 17.28 -8.56
N SER A 103 -3.11 18.60 -8.60
CA SER A 103 -3.08 19.50 -9.78
C SER A 103 -4.17 19.41 -10.88
N ALA A 104 -5.12 20.37 -10.87
CA ALA A 104 -5.39 21.27 -12.02
C ALA A 104 -6.43 22.38 -11.68
N THR A 105 -6.29 23.51 -12.37
CA THR A 105 -7.01 24.80 -12.33
C THR A 105 -8.48 24.81 -12.79
N GLU A 106 -9.29 25.71 -12.19
CA GLU A 106 -10.37 26.54 -12.80
C GLU A 106 -11.60 25.85 -13.49
N ALA A 107 -12.84 26.39 -13.50
CA ALA A 107 -13.44 27.62 -12.91
C ALA A 107 -14.99 27.52 -12.79
N GLY A 108 -15.60 28.44 -12.02
CA GLY A 108 -17.04 28.78 -12.04
C GLY A 108 -17.98 27.92 -11.17
N GLY A 109 -19.12 28.42 -10.68
CA GLY A 109 -19.66 29.80 -10.74
C GLY A 109 -21.10 29.92 -10.18
N ALA A 110 -21.59 31.17 -10.09
CA ALA A 110 -22.95 31.56 -9.64
C ALA A 110 -23.23 31.40 -8.10
N ASN A 111 -24.21 32.06 -7.48
CA ASN A 111 -25.29 32.92 -8.00
C ASN A 111 -25.82 33.95 -6.97
N LEU A 112 -26.76 34.81 -7.40
CA LEU A 112 -27.67 35.72 -6.65
C LEU A 112 -27.20 37.17 -6.37
N ALA A 113 -28.18 38.08 -6.48
CA ALA A 113 -28.15 39.55 -6.43
C ALA A 113 -29.56 40.02 -5.93
N PRO A 114 -30.04 41.28 -6.06
CA PRO A 114 -29.42 42.55 -6.47
C PRO A 114 -29.69 43.74 -5.49
N GLY A 115 -29.28 44.96 -5.85
CA GLY A 115 -29.67 46.20 -5.19
C GLY A 115 -29.17 47.46 -5.94
N ASP A 116 -29.95 48.54 -5.90
CA ASP A 116 -29.68 49.80 -6.61
C ASP A 116 -28.63 50.69 -5.91
N GLU A 117 -27.82 51.43 -6.67
CA GLU A 117 -28.11 52.84 -7.04
C GLU A 117 -27.07 53.36 -8.06
N ALA A 118 -27.31 54.54 -8.65
CA ALA A 118 -26.53 55.07 -9.77
C ALA A 118 -26.18 56.56 -9.64
N ALA A 119 -25.11 56.96 -10.35
CA ALA A 119 -24.54 58.31 -10.46
C ALA A 119 -23.83 58.87 -9.20
N GLY A 120 -22.79 59.69 -9.39
CA GLY A 120 -22.11 60.39 -8.30
C GLY A 120 -20.61 60.68 -8.51
N VAL A 121 -20.27 61.61 -9.40
CA VAL A 121 -18.94 62.26 -9.36
C VAL A 121 -18.92 63.24 -8.19
N GLY A 122 -17.93 63.20 -7.27
CA GLY A 122 -17.89 64.16 -6.17
C GLY A 122 -16.63 64.18 -5.26
N PRO A 123 -16.44 65.25 -4.43
CA PRO A 123 -15.17 65.65 -3.77
C PRO A 123 -15.32 65.64 -2.22
N PRO A 124 -14.56 66.37 -1.33
CA PRO A 124 -13.45 67.34 -1.54
C PRO A 124 -12.25 67.33 -0.54
N GLY A 125 -11.25 68.17 -0.84
CA GLY A 125 -10.28 68.76 0.13
C GLY A 125 -8.97 67.99 0.36
N SER A 126 -7.93 68.56 0.99
CA SER A 126 -7.50 69.98 1.20
C SER A 126 -6.01 69.97 1.70
N ASP A 127 -5.22 71.04 1.90
CA ASP A 127 -5.43 72.50 1.98
C ASP A 127 -4.32 73.30 1.20
N SER A 128 -4.62 74.58 0.92
CA SER A 128 -3.83 75.85 0.94
C SER A 128 -2.29 75.94 0.79
N PRO A 129 -1.72 77.10 0.37
CA PRO A 129 -2.36 78.36 -0.10
C PRO A 129 -1.89 78.92 -1.47
N ASP A 130 -2.85 79.45 -2.25
CA ASP A 130 -2.92 80.82 -2.82
C ASP A 130 -1.79 81.43 -3.72
N THR A 131 -2.08 82.24 -4.76
CA THR A 131 -3.35 82.75 -5.33
C THR A 131 -3.26 83.16 -6.83
N ALA A 132 -4.44 83.38 -7.43
CA ALA A 132 -4.85 84.17 -8.63
C ALA A 132 -3.80 84.78 -9.61
N ALA A 133 -3.98 84.87 -10.94
CA ALA A 133 -5.13 84.84 -11.88
C ALA A 133 -5.77 86.21 -12.28
N SER A 134 -5.40 86.67 -13.49
CA SER A 134 -6.22 87.41 -14.50
C SER A 134 -6.68 88.88 -14.30
N ALA A 135 -7.05 89.49 -15.44
CA ALA A 135 -7.83 90.72 -15.69
C ALA A 135 -7.17 92.14 -15.62
N LEU A 136 -6.91 92.68 -16.82
CA LEU A 136 -7.37 93.97 -17.42
C LEU A 136 -7.36 95.33 -16.66
N ASP A 137 -7.04 96.36 -17.47
CA ASP A 137 -7.41 97.80 -17.38
C ASP A 137 -6.87 98.71 -16.24
N GLY A 138 -6.89 100.04 -16.49
CA GLY A 138 -6.64 101.10 -15.50
C GLY A 138 -5.17 101.55 -15.35
N TRP A 139 -4.57 102.39 -16.21
CA TRP A 139 -4.65 103.88 -16.24
C TRP A 139 -4.20 104.67 -14.98
N ALA A 140 -3.12 105.43 -15.20
CA ALA A 140 -2.87 106.82 -14.75
C ALA A 140 -2.60 107.19 -13.27
N SER A 141 -1.51 107.96 -13.10
CA SER A 141 -1.27 109.00 -12.07
C SER A 141 -1.06 108.55 -10.60
N ALA A 142 -0.33 109.30 -9.76
CA ALA A 142 0.73 110.32 -9.94
C ALA A 142 1.41 110.58 -8.57
N GLU A 143 2.48 111.40 -8.54
CA GLU A 143 3.02 112.08 -7.33
C GLU A 143 3.63 111.15 -6.23
N ALA A 144 4.51 111.58 -5.32
CA ALA A 144 5.47 112.71 -5.26
C ALA A 144 6.56 112.39 -4.20
N GLY A 145 7.58 113.24 -4.05
CA GLY A 145 8.74 113.03 -3.16
C GLY A 145 10.03 112.78 -3.95
N GLU A 146 10.82 113.76 -4.37
CA GLU A 146 11.16 115.09 -3.80
C GLU A 146 12.13 115.02 -2.60
N VAL A 147 12.89 116.11 -2.41
CA VAL A 147 14.15 116.27 -1.65
C VAL A 147 15.37 115.71 -2.42
N GLY A 148 16.43 116.47 -2.70
CA GLY A 148 16.70 117.88 -2.41
C GLY A 148 18.10 118.06 -1.80
N GLY A 149 19.00 118.75 -2.50
CA GLY A 149 20.39 118.89 -2.08
C GLY A 149 21.16 119.88 -2.96
N ALA A 150 20.93 121.17 -2.74
CA ALA A 150 21.61 122.27 -3.42
C ALA A 150 22.50 123.06 -2.45
N GLY A 151 23.56 123.69 -2.97
CA GLY A 151 24.40 124.64 -2.25
C GLY A 151 25.81 124.79 -2.88
N GLU A 152 26.45 125.95 -2.88
CA GLU A 152 25.96 127.29 -2.52
C GLU A 152 26.89 128.41 -3.06
N ALA A 153 26.30 129.50 -3.59
CA ALA A 153 26.88 130.85 -3.84
C ALA A 153 28.16 130.97 -4.75
N ALA A 154 28.58 132.16 -5.22
CA ALA A 154 28.12 133.54 -4.99
C ALA A 154 28.28 134.46 -6.23
N GLU A 155 27.54 135.58 -6.23
CA GLU A 155 27.82 136.84 -6.97
C GLU A 155 28.93 137.67 -6.25
N PRO A 156 29.36 138.92 -6.65
CA PRO A 156 28.83 139.85 -7.67
C PRO A 156 29.89 140.60 -8.53
N ASP A 157 29.46 141.72 -9.15
CA ASP A 157 30.19 142.71 -9.98
C ASP A 157 30.74 142.18 -11.32
N GLY A 158 30.73 142.93 -12.43
CA GLY A 158 30.55 144.38 -12.62
C GLY A 158 31.83 144.94 -13.24
N GLY A 159 31.87 145.68 -14.35
CA GLY A 159 30.88 146.32 -15.22
C GLY A 159 31.67 147.24 -16.18
N LEU A 160 31.04 147.85 -17.19
CA LEU A 160 31.73 148.59 -18.28
C LEU A 160 32.59 147.66 -19.19
N GLY A 161 32.94 148.00 -20.43
CA GLY A 161 32.49 149.11 -21.27
C GLY A 161 33.24 149.19 -22.61
N THR A 162 32.50 149.18 -23.72
CA THR A 162 32.88 149.62 -25.08
C THR A 162 34.03 148.95 -25.87
N ARG A 163 33.70 148.62 -27.14
CA ARG A 163 34.54 148.65 -28.36
C ARG A 163 35.60 147.57 -28.64
N VAL A 164 35.16 146.58 -29.42
CA VAL A 164 35.65 146.25 -30.80
C VAL A 164 37.16 146.10 -31.02
N GLU A 165 37.56 144.88 -31.43
CA GLU A 165 38.25 144.68 -32.70
C GLU A 165 37.82 143.35 -33.36
N LEU A 166 37.69 143.32 -34.70
CA LEU A 166 36.88 142.31 -35.40
C LEU A 166 37.60 140.97 -35.69
N ALA A 167 38.85 140.81 -35.25
CA ALA A 167 39.74 139.74 -35.71
C ALA A 167 39.46 138.38 -35.05
N GLU A 168 39.31 138.33 -33.72
CA GLU A 168 39.36 137.07 -32.94
C GLU A 168 38.18 136.12 -33.24
N ILE A 169 37.00 136.66 -33.52
CA ILE A 169 35.79 135.90 -33.90
C ILE A 169 36.05 135.06 -35.17
N THR A 170 36.91 135.55 -36.07
CA THR A 170 37.25 134.87 -37.32
C THR A 170 38.17 133.67 -37.09
N GLN A 171 39.09 133.73 -36.12
CA GLN A 171 39.94 132.58 -35.76
C GLN A 171 39.16 131.52 -34.98
N LEU A 172 38.28 131.93 -34.06
CA LEU A 172 37.46 131.00 -33.29
C LEU A 172 36.44 130.23 -34.16
N THR A 173 35.82 130.90 -35.14
CA THR A 173 34.90 130.22 -36.08
C THR A 173 35.61 129.20 -36.98
N ALA A 174 36.84 129.48 -37.43
CA ALA A 174 37.66 128.51 -38.17
C ALA A 174 37.98 127.26 -37.32
N ARG A 175 38.44 127.45 -36.08
CA ARG A 175 38.78 126.33 -35.17
C ARG A 175 37.57 125.44 -34.85
N ILE A 176 36.39 126.03 -34.74
CA ILE A 176 35.12 125.29 -34.55
C ILE A 176 34.72 124.52 -35.81
N ALA A 177 35.04 125.02 -37.01
CA ALA A 177 34.78 124.30 -38.26
C ALA A 177 35.66 123.05 -38.42
N ASP A 178 36.95 123.13 -38.06
CA ASP A 178 37.88 122.00 -38.08
C ASP A 178 37.49 120.91 -37.06
N LEU A 179 37.23 121.27 -35.81
CA LEU A 179 36.76 120.31 -34.79
C LEU A 179 35.43 119.65 -35.17
N ARG A 180 34.56 120.37 -35.91
CA ARG A 180 33.32 119.79 -36.47
C ARG A 180 33.57 118.89 -37.68
N ARG A 181 34.72 118.97 -38.37
CA ARG A 181 35.11 118.01 -39.42
C ARG A 181 35.62 116.72 -38.77
N GLU A 182 36.58 116.84 -37.84
CA GLU A 182 37.13 115.71 -37.08
C GLU A 182 36.02 114.93 -36.34
N ALA A 183 35.07 115.63 -35.71
CA ALA A 183 33.92 115.02 -35.03
C ALA A 183 32.83 114.46 -35.98
N ARG A 184 32.95 114.64 -37.31
CA ARG A 184 32.16 113.92 -38.32
C ARG A 184 32.92 112.72 -38.84
N GLU A 185 34.19 112.86 -39.18
CA GLU A 185 35.08 111.76 -39.59
C GLU A 185 35.08 110.64 -38.53
N ALA A 186 35.29 110.98 -37.25
CA ALA A 186 35.24 110.01 -36.15
C ALA A 186 33.85 109.37 -35.91
N ARG A 187 32.76 110.01 -36.35
CA ARG A 187 31.40 109.42 -36.32
C ARG A 187 31.15 108.50 -37.51
N GLU A 188 31.63 108.88 -38.70
CA GLU A 188 31.53 108.07 -39.92
C GLU A 188 32.37 106.78 -39.79
N ASP A 189 33.55 106.86 -39.18
CA ASP A 189 34.36 105.69 -38.78
C ASP A 189 33.63 104.84 -37.73
N GLY A 190 33.05 105.46 -36.68
CA GLY A 190 32.28 104.76 -35.65
C GLY A 190 31.04 104.03 -36.19
N ASP A 191 30.27 104.70 -37.07
CA ASP A 191 29.14 104.09 -37.80
C ASP A 191 29.62 103.06 -38.84
N GLY A 192 30.85 103.17 -39.34
CA GLY A 192 31.48 102.17 -40.21
C GLY A 192 31.86 100.90 -39.45
N ILE A 193 32.46 101.04 -38.27
CA ILE A 193 32.79 99.94 -37.37
C ILE A 193 31.50 99.26 -36.88
N ARG A 194 30.48 100.04 -36.46
CA ARG A 194 29.20 99.46 -36.02
C ARG A 194 28.53 98.67 -37.14
N ARG A 195 28.46 99.20 -38.37
CA ARG A 195 27.86 98.47 -39.51
C ARG A 195 28.60 97.18 -39.86
N ARG A 196 29.93 97.13 -39.72
CA ARG A 196 30.69 95.87 -39.87
C ARG A 196 30.35 94.88 -38.77
N ALA A 197 30.35 95.29 -37.50
CA ALA A 197 29.96 94.43 -36.39
C ALA A 197 28.51 93.93 -36.47
N GLU A 198 27.58 94.77 -36.96
CA GLU A 198 26.19 94.40 -37.26
C GLU A 198 26.10 93.36 -38.40
N GLN A 199 26.92 93.50 -39.45
CA GLN A 199 27.02 92.53 -40.55
C GLN A 199 27.65 91.20 -40.10
N ASP A 200 28.80 91.24 -39.43
CA ASP A 200 29.49 90.06 -38.89
C ASP A 200 28.58 89.27 -37.92
N ALA A 201 27.84 89.98 -37.05
CA ALA A 201 26.87 89.36 -36.15
C ALA A 201 25.67 88.75 -36.91
N ALA A 202 25.16 89.42 -37.95
CA ALA A 202 24.07 88.89 -38.77
C ALA A 202 24.50 87.64 -39.56
N GLU A 203 25.72 87.60 -40.10
CA GLU A 203 26.27 86.40 -40.75
C GLU A 203 26.50 85.26 -39.75
N GLN A 204 27.02 85.56 -38.55
CA GLN A 204 27.20 84.58 -37.48
C GLN A 204 25.86 83.96 -37.05
N ILE A 205 24.82 84.78 -36.85
CA ILE A 205 23.45 84.32 -36.53
C ILE A 205 22.90 83.48 -37.68
N ALA A 206 22.92 83.99 -38.92
CA ALA A 206 22.42 83.28 -40.09
C ALA A 206 23.18 81.98 -40.38
N ARG A 207 24.41 81.81 -39.89
CA ARG A 207 25.15 80.54 -39.91
C ARG A 207 24.64 79.59 -38.82
N VAL A 208 24.54 80.04 -37.57
CA VAL A 208 24.03 79.23 -36.45
C VAL A 208 22.59 78.75 -36.70
N GLU A 209 21.73 79.59 -37.29
CA GLU A 209 20.37 79.21 -37.68
C GLU A 209 20.35 78.11 -38.76
N ARG A 210 21.27 78.16 -39.73
CA ARG A 210 21.43 77.12 -40.76
C ARG A 210 21.93 75.80 -40.18
N GLU A 211 22.94 75.85 -39.33
CA GLU A 211 23.47 74.67 -38.63
C GLU A 211 22.39 74.05 -37.71
N ALA A 212 21.66 74.87 -36.94
CA ALA A 212 20.56 74.41 -36.10
C ALA A 212 19.37 73.85 -36.91
N ALA A 213 19.06 74.41 -38.08
CA ALA A 213 18.03 73.88 -38.98
C ALA A 213 18.43 72.54 -39.60
N GLN A 214 19.71 72.35 -39.95
CA GLN A 214 20.22 71.08 -40.43
C GLN A 214 20.23 70.01 -39.33
N ILE A 215 20.62 70.36 -38.10
CA ILE A 215 20.58 69.45 -36.94
C ILE A 215 19.12 69.03 -36.66
N ARG A 216 18.15 69.95 -36.70
CA ARG A 216 16.72 69.61 -36.53
C ARG A 216 16.24 68.63 -37.59
N ARG A 217 16.54 68.85 -38.88
CA ARG A 217 16.15 67.93 -39.96
C ARG A 217 16.74 66.53 -39.77
N HIS A 218 18.03 66.42 -39.46
CA HIS A 218 18.65 65.10 -39.22
C HIS A 218 18.09 64.42 -37.95
N ALA A 219 17.68 65.17 -36.93
CA ALA A 219 16.99 64.62 -35.77
C ALA A 219 15.55 64.16 -36.10
N GLU A 220 14.82 64.89 -36.95
CA GLU A 220 13.49 64.54 -37.46
C GLU A 220 13.55 63.28 -38.34
N GLU A 221 14.48 63.23 -39.30
CA GLU A 221 14.78 62.07 -40.16
C GLU A 221 15.15 60.83 -39.33
N ALA A 222 16.03 60.98 -38.33
CA ALA A 222 16.41 59.89 -37.44
C ALA A 222 15.25 59.41 -36.57
N ALA A 223 14.45 60.32 -36.02
CA ALA A 223 13.28 59.98 -35.23
C ALA A 223 12.18 59.29 -36.07
N GLU A 224 12.02 59.68 -37.34
CA GLU A 224 11.12 59.01 -38.27
C GLU A 224 11.62 57.62 -38.66
N ALA A 225 12.91 57.46 -38.95
CA ALA A 225 13.52 56.16 -39.21
C ALA A 225 13.41 55.20 -37.99
N ILE A 226 13.53 55.73 -36.77
CA ILE A 226 13.31 54.96 -35.53
C ILE A 226 11.83 54.57 -35.38
N ARG A 227 10.88 55.49 -35.61
CA ARG A 227 9.44 55.19 -35.57
C ARG A 227 9.06 54.13 -36.61
N ALA A 228 9.52 54.25 -37.85
CA ALA A 228 9.25 53.31 -38.93
C ALA A 228 9.76 51.90 -38.60
N ARG A 229 10.97 51.79 -38.03
CA ARG A 229 11.53 50.51 -37.56
C ARG A 229 10.74 49.93 -36.39
N ALA A 230 10.35 50.76 -35.41
CA ALA A 230 9.56 50.31 -34.26
C ALA A 230 8.17 49.81 -34.66
N VAL A 231 7.53 50.43 -35.67
CA VAL A 231 6.27 49.95 -36.25
C VAL A 231 6.48 48.62 -36.98
N ALA A 232 7.46 48.52 -37.88
CA ALA A 232 7.73 47.28 -38.61
C ALA A 232 8.12 46.09 -37.68
N ASP A 233 8.88 46.35 -36.62
CA ASP A 233 9.20 45.35 -35.59
C ASP A 233 7.95 44.93 -34.79
N ALA A 234 7.03 45.87 -34.51
CA ALA A 234 5.78 45.57 -33.82
C ALA A 234 4.81 44.76 -34.71
N GLU A 235 4.67 45.12 -35.98
CA GLU A 235 3.89 44.38 -36.98
C GLU A 235 4.44 42.96 -37.18
N LEU A 236 5.77 42.80 -37.29
CA LEU A 236 6.40 41.49 -37.40
C LEU A 236 6.21 40.62 -36.15
N ARG A 237 6.23 41.22 -34.95
CA ARG A 237 5.94 40.50 -33.69
C ARG A 237 4.47 40.11 -33.58
N ALA A 238 3.55 41.00 -33.93
CA ALA A 238 2.12 40.71 -33.96
C ALA A 238 1.79 39.59 -34.96
N SER A 239 2.34 39.65 -36.17
CA SER A 239 2.16 38.61 -37.20
C SER A 239 2.70 37.24 -36.76
N LYS A 240 3.84 37.20 -36.06
CA LYS A 240 4.37 35.95 -35.47
C LYS A 240 3.50 35.42 -34.34
N ALA A 241 3.11 36.27 -33.40
CA ALA A 241 2.23 35.89 -32.30
C ALA A 241 0.86 35.38 -32.80
N GLU A 242 0.30 35.98 -33.86
CA GLU A 242 -0.89 35.45 -34.54
C GLU A 242 -0.65 34.08 -35.17
N ALA A 243 0.48 33.87 -35.86
CA ALA A 243 0.80 32.59 -36.48
C ALA A 243 1.01 31.47 -35.44
N GLU A 244 1.75 31.78 -34.36
CA GLU A 244 2.00 30.89 -33.23
C GLU A 244 0.70 30.53 -32.50
N ALA A 245 -0.17 31.51 -32.23
CA ALA A 245 -1.49 31.27 -31.64
C ALA A 245 -2.41 30.43 -32.55
N ARG A 246 -2.41 30.67 -33.86
CA ARG A 246 -3.22 29.90 -34.83
C ARG A 246 -2.78 28.44 -34.91
N GLU A 247 -1.48 28.16 -34.89
CA GLU A 247 -0.98 26.78 -34.90
C GLU A 247 -1.17 26.10 -33.54
N ALA A 248 -1.04 26.81 -32.41
CA ALA A 248 -1.37 26.27 -31.08
C ALA A 248 -2.85 25.83 -31.00
N ILE A 249 -3.79 26.70 -31.39
CA ILE A 249 -5.23 26.38 -31.47
C ILE A 249 -5.49 25.21 -32.43
N ARG A 250 -4.71 25.10 -33.52
CA ARG A 250 -4.84 23.98 -34.45
C ARG A 250 -4.37 22.66 -33.84
N VAL A 251 -3.23 22.63 -33.15
CA VAL A 251 -2.69 21.45 -32.47
C VAL A 251 -3.63 20.98 -31.36
N GLU A 252 -4.09 21.90 -30.51
CA GLU A 252 -5.09 21.64 -29.46
C GLU A 252 -6.38 21.02 -30.05
N ARG A 253 -6.89 21.58 -31.16
CA ARG A 253 -8.08 21.04 -31.85
C ARG A 253 -7.82 19.72 -32.57
N GLU A 254 -6.57 19.39 -32.90
CA GLU A 254 -6.19 18.08 -33.46
C GLU A 254 -6.03 17.02 -32.36
N GLN A 255 -5.54 17.41 -31.17
CA GLN A 255 -5.47 16.58 -29.96
C GLN A 255 -6.88 16.23 -29.42
N LEU A 256 -7.72 17.24 -29.16
CA LEU A 256 -9.09 17.05 -28.66
C LEU A 256 -9.95 16.17 -29.60
N ARG A 257 -9.65 16.17 -30.90
CA ARG A 257 -10.28 15.28 -31.88
C ARG A 257 -9.78 13.85 -31.78
N ALA A 258 -8.47 13.65 -31.57
CA ALA A 258 -7.90 12.31 -31.39
C ALA A 258 -8.39 11.65 -30.09
N GLU A 259 -8.51 12.42 -29.02
CA GLU A 259 -9.09 12.01 -27.74
C GLU A 259 -10.55 11.59 -27.92
N LEU A 260 -11.39 12.46 -28.51
CA LEU A 260 -12.80 12.15 -28.78
C LEU A 260 -12.99 10.93 -29.71
N ASP A 261 -12.13 10.77 -30.72
CA ASP A 261 -12.15 9.60 -31.60
C ASP A 261 -11.78 8.30 -30.86
N GLU A 262 -10.91 8.35 -29.85
CA GLU A 262 -10.54 7.18 -29.05
C GLU A 262 -11.59 6.85 -27.98
N ASP A 263 -12.16 7.86 -27.31
CA ASP A 263 -13.34 7.68 -26.44
C ASP A 263 -14.50 7.01 -27.20
N LEU A 264 -14.76 7.47 -28.44
CA LEU A 264 -15.78 6.87 -29.31
C LEU A 264 -15.40 5.46 -29.80
N ARG A 265 -14.11 5.07 -29.83
CA ARG A 265 -13.69 3.68 -30.07
C ARG A 265 -13.90 2.83 -28.83
N SER A 266 -13.51 3.32 -27.66
CA SER A 266 -13.67 2.67 -26.37
C SER A 266 -15.14 2.36 -26.08
N GLN A 267 -16.02 3.36 -26.13
CA GLN A 267 -17.47 3.20 -25.96
C GLN A 267 -18.08 2.19 -26.97
N ARG A 268 -17.61 2.18 -28.22
CA ARG A 268 -18.05 1.20 -29.22
C ARG A 268 -17.53 -0.22 -28.95
N ALA A 269 -16.36 -0.37 -28.34
CA ALA A 269 -15.84 -1.66 -27.89
C ALA A 269 -16.62 -2.18 -26.68
N GLU A 270 -16.90 -1.32 -25.69
CA GLU A 270 -17.75 -1.65 -24.55
C GLU A 270 -19.15 -2.06 -24.97
N LEU A 271 -19.82 -1.29 -25.83
CA LEU A 271 -21.16 -1.62 -26.33
C LEU A 271 -21.20 -2.98 -27.05
N ARG A 272 -20.17 -3.35 -27.82
CA ARG A 272 -20.03 -4.70 -28.41
C ARG A 272 -19.80 -5.77 -27.33
N GLY A 273 -19.07 -5.44 -26.27
CA GLY A 273 -18.90 -6.30 -25.10
C GLY A 273 -20.21 -6.53 -24.34
N TRP A 274 -21.09 -5.53 -24.26
CA TRP A 274 -22.43 -5.66 -23.68
C TRP A 274 -23.38 -6.46 -24.57
N ASP A 275 -23.41 -6.17 -25.88
CA ASP A 275 -24.23 -6.86 -26.88
C ASP A 275 -23.92 -8.36 -26.94
N THR A 276 -22.64 -8.74 -27.00
CA THR A 276 -22.22 -10.14 -26.98
C THR A 276 -22.56 -10.85 -25.65
N ARG A 277 -22.43 -10.17 -24.51
CA ARG A 277 -22.87 -10.71 -23.19
C ARG A 277 -24.38 -10.87 -23.10
N LEU A 278 -25.15 -9.97 -23.70
CA LEU A 278 -26.61 -10.03 -23.73
C LEU A 278 -27.08 -11.20 -24.61
N SER A 279 -26.57 -11.33 -25.83
CA SER A 279 -26.87 -12.44 -26.73
C SER A 279 -26.52 -13.81 -26.12
N GLN A 280 -25.35 -13.93 -25.47
CA GLN A 280 -24.98 -15.13 -24.71
C GLN A 280 -25.88 -15.42 -23.50
N ARG A 281 -26.61 -14.42 -22.98
CA ARG A 281 -27.59 -14.61 -21.89
C ARG A 281 -28.96 -15.01 -22.45
N GLU A 282 -29.39 -14.40 -23.55
CA GLU A 282 -30.62 -14.75 -24.26
C GLU A 282 -30.57 -16.19 -24.77
N GLN A 283 -29.47 -16.63 -25.37
CA GLN A 283 -29.30 -18.03 -25.80
C GLN A 283 -29.45 -19.00 -24.61
N ARG A 284 -28.76 -18.75 -23.48
CA ARG A 284 -28.86 -19.60 -22.28
C ARG A 284 -30.26 -19.60 -21.67
N LEU A 285 -30.98 -18.49 -21.72
CA LEU A 285 -32.39 -18.43 -21.28
C LEU A 285 -33.32 -19.22 -22.21
N ALA A 286 -33.07 -19.21 -23.53
CA ALA A 286 -33.81 -20.04 -24.49
C ALA A 286 -33.54 -21.54 -24.28
N GLU A 287 -32.29 -21.93 -24.07
CA GLU A 287 -31.89 -23.31 -23.73
C GLU A 287 -32.50 -23.78 -22.39
N GLN A 288 -32.60 -22.88 -21.41
CA GLN A 288 -33.30 -23.16 -20.14
C GLN A 288 -34.82 -23.29 -20.34
N SER A 289 -35.46 -22.46 -21.18
CA SER A 289 -36.89 -22.54 -21.47
C SER A 289 -37.27 -23.88 -22.11
N THR A 290 -36.52 -24.32 -23.12
CA THR A 290 -36.79 -25.60 -23.80
C THR A 290 -36.56 -26.80 -22.88
N ALA A 291 -35.56 -26.75 -21.99
CA ALA A 291 -35.34 -27.77 -20.98
C ALA A 291 -36.50 -27.84 -19.95
N VAL A 292 -37.05 -26.69 -19.53
CA VAL A 292 -38.22 -26.62 -18.64
C VAL A 292 -39.49 -27.13 -19.33
N GLU A 293 -39.71 -26.78 -20.60
CA GLU A 293 -40.84 -27.28 -21.40
C GLU A 293 -40.78 -28.81 -21.58
N GLU A 294 -39.59 -29.38 -21.86
CA GLU A 294 -39.45 -30.84 -21.97
C GLU A 294 -39.62 -31.53 -20.61
N GLN A 295 -39.13 -30.95 -19.51
CA GLN A 295 -39.42 -31.45 -18.16
C GLN A 295 -40.91 -31.42 -17.83
N ALA A 296 -41.61 -30.31 -18.14
CA ALA A 296 -43.04 -30.18 -17.93
C ALA A 296 -43.83 -31.23 -18.71
N ARG A 297 -43.52 -31.44 -19.99
CA ARG A 297 -44.13 -32.49 -20.82
C ARG A 297 -43.86 -33.90 -20.26
N ARG A 298 -42.66 -34.13 -19.71
CA ARG A 298 -42.28 -35.42 -19.10
C ARG A 298 -42.92 -35.64 -17.72
N LEU A 299 -43.27 -34.57 -17.00
CA LEU A 299 -44.09 -34.63 -15.80
C LEU A 299 -45.55 -34.92 -16.15
N GLN A 300 -46.14 -34.23 -17.13
CA GLN A 300 -47.52 -34.47 -17.55
C GLN A 300 -47.72 -35.93 -18.01
N LEU A 301 -46.80 -36.48 -18.82
CA LEU A 301 -46.84 -37.90 -19.21
C LEU A 301 -46.77 -38.86 -18.01
N ARG A 302 -46.10 -38.47 -16.92
CA ARG A 302 -46.06 -39.23 -15.66
C ARG A 302 -47.34 -39.06 -14.85
N GLU A 303 -47.97 -37.90 -14.84
CA GLU A 303 -49.29 -37.70 -14.21
C GLU A 303 -50.35 -38.52 -14.93
N GLU A 304 -50.33 -38.57 -16.27
CA GLU A 304 -51.19 -39.43 -17.08
C GLU A 304 -50.93 -40.94 -16.80
N GLU A 305 -49.66 -41.36 -16.69
CA GLU A 305 -49.30 -42.74 -16.34
C GLU A 305 -49.67 -43.10 -14.89
N LEU A 306 -49.55 -42.16 -13.95
CA LEU A 306 -49.94 -42.34 -12.55
C LEU A 306 -51.45 -42.40 -12.39
N ALA A 307 -52.22 -41.51 -13.00
CA ALA A 307 -53.68 -41.54 -12.98
C ALA A 307 -54.23 -42.84 -13.61
N ALA A 308 -53.59 -43.34 -14.67
CA ALA A 308 -53.93 -44.65 -15.25
C ALA A 308 -53.61 -45.82 -14.28
N ARG A 309 -52.56 -45.71 -13.46
CA ARG A 309 -52.24 -46.68 -12.41
C ARG A 309 -53.18 -46.57 -11.22
N GLU A 310 -53.57 -45.37 -10.79
CA GLU A 310 -54.57 -45.14 -9.73
C GLU A 310 -55.92 -45.71 -10.13
N ALA A 311 -56.45 -45.40 -11.32
CA ALA A 311 -57.67 -46.03 -11.83
C ALA A 311 -57.57 -47.58 -11.94
N GLY A 312 -56.37 -48.09 -12.25
CA GLY A 312 -56.07 -49.52 -12.24
C GLY A 312 -55.92 -50.13 -10.83
N LEU A 313 -55.64 -49.32 -9.81
CA LEU A 313 -55.61 -49.69 -8.40
C LEU A 313 -57.01 -49.62 -7.79
N ASP A 314 -57.81 -48.59 -8.06
CA ASP A 314 -59.23 -48.50 -7.69
C ASP A 314 -60.04 -49.68 -8.25
N GLY A 315 -59.78 -50.06 -9.51
CA GLY A 315 -60.36 -51.26 -10.12
C GLY A 315 -59.95 -52.54 -9.38
N ARG A 316 -58.69 -52.64 -8.95
CA ARG A 316 -58.20 -53.76 -8.13
C ARG A 316 -58.70 -53.72 -6.69
N GLU A 317 -58.91 -52.56 -6.10
CA GLU A 317 -59.40 -52.39 -4.73
C GLU A 317 -60.91 -52.70 -4.68
N THR A 318 -61.67 -52.35 -5.71
CA THR A 318 -63.07 -52.77 -5.85
C THR A 318 -63.21 -54.27 -6.14
N ASP A 319 -62.36 -54.85 -7.00
CA ASP A 319 -62.26 -56.31 -7.17
C ASP A 319 -61.83 -57.01 -5.86
N LEU A 320 -60.84 -56.47 -5.15
CA LEU A 320 -60.36 -57.00 -3.86
C LEU A 320 -61.42 -56.86 -2.78
N ALA A 321 -62.17 -55.77 -2.70
CA ALA A 321 -63.29 -55.62 -1.77
C ALA A 321 -64.42 -56.60 -2.11
N GLY A 322 -64.66 -56.89 -3.40
CA GLY A 322 -65.57 -57.94 -3.84
C GLY A 322 -65.10 -59.34 -3.42
N GLN A 323 -63.80 -59.62 -3.58
CA GLN A 323 -63.16 -60.87 -3.14
C GLN A 323 -63.06 -60.97 -1.62
N GLU A 324 -62.81 -59.89 -0.89
CA GLU A 324 -62.73 -59.82 0.57
C GLU A 324 -64.13 -59.92 1.19
N ALA A 325 -65.16 -59.34 0.57
CA ALA A 325 -66.55 -59.57 0.95
C ALA A 325 -67.02 -61.01 0.63
N ARG A 326 -66.29 -61.76 -0.20
CA ARG A 326 -66.53 -63.19 -0.46
C ARG A 326 -65.76 -64.06 0.52
N LEU A 327 -64.46 -63.79 0.68
CA LEU A 327 -63.56 -64.40 1.66
C LEU A 327 -64.04 -64.17 3.09
N ARG A 328 -64.61 -63.01 3.45
CA ARG A 328 -65.29 -62.80 4.75
C ARG A 328 -66.40 -63.81 4.94
N ARG A 329 -67.31 -63.95 3.97
CA ARG A 329 -68.42 -64.93 4.02
C ARG A 329 -67.98 -66.39 3.94
N GLU A 330 -66.71 -66.65 3.65
CA GLU A 330 -66.09 -67.99 3.68
C GLU A 330 -65.24 -68.20 4.96
N LEU A 331 -64.58 -67.17 5.49
CA LEU A 331 -63.84 -67.15 6.76
C LEU A 331 -64.79 -67.16 7.97
N GLU A 332 -65.90 -66.42 7.91
CA GLU A 332 -67.07 -66.50 8.81
C GLU A 332 -67.66 -67.91 8.89
N ARG A 333 -67.34 -68.79 7.92
CA ARG A 333 -67.71 -70.22 7.91
C ARG A 333 -66.55 -71.16 8.25
N ALA A 334 -65.30 -70.71 8.23
CA ALA A 334 -64.13 -71.61 8.16
C ALA A 334 -62.99 -71.34 9.15
N ALA A 335 -62.80 -70.11 9.67
CA ALA A 335 -61.57 -69.75 10.38
C ALA A 335 -61.83 -68.95 11.67
N GLY A 336 -61.77 -69.64 12.81
CA GLY A 336 -61.75 -69.02 14.14
C GLY A 336 -60.37 -68.48 14.53
N LEU A 337 -59.99 -67.33 13.97
CA LEU A 337 -58.89 -66.49 14.47
C LEU A 337 -59.44 -65.21 15.08
N THR A 338 -58.76 -64.63 16.08
CA THR A 338 -59.28 -63.46 16.79
C THR A 338 -58.85 -62.15 16.13
N SER A 339 -59.71 -61.13 16.23
CA SER A 339 -59.44 -59.80 15.67
C SER A 339 -58.22 -59.09 16.28
N ALA A 340 -57.67 -59.60 17.40
CA ALA A 340 -56.46 -59.06 18.02
C ALA A 340 -55.18 -59.51 17.29
N GLU A 341 -55.15 -60.76 16.80
CA GLU A 341 -53.97 -61.37 16.18
C GLU A 341 -53.69 -60.71 14.82
N ALA A 342 -54.72 -60.61 13.96
CA ALA A 342 -54.62 -59.93 12.66
C ALA A 342 -54.22 -58.45 12.79
N ARG A 343 -54.70 -57.75 13.84
CA ARG A 343 -54.32 -56.36 14.10
C ARG A 343 -52.86 -56.22 14.51
N THR A 344 -52.30 -57.23 15.18
CA THR A 344 -50.91 -57.21 15.66
C THR A 344 -49.92 -57.37 14.50
N GLU A 345 -50.19 -58.27 13.56
CA GLU A 345 -49.41 -58.39 12.33
C GLU A 345 -49.50 -57.11 11.47
N LEU A 346 -50.71 -56.56 11.26
CA LEU A 346 -50.88 -55.36 10.44
C LEU A 346 -50.10 -54.15 10.97
N VAL A 347 -50.10 -53.93 12.29
CA VAL A 347 -49.31 -52.85 12.92
C VAL A 347 -47.82 -53.05 12.70
N LYS A 348 -47.33 -54.30 12.77
CA LYS A 348 -45.92 -54.64 12.62
C LYS A 348 -45.40 -54.38 11.19
N VAL A 349 -46.20 -54.74 10.18
CA VAL A 349 -45.90 -54.41 8.77
C VAL A 349 -45.81 -52.89 8.58
N VAL A 350 -46.74 -52.12 9.16
CA VAL A 350 -46.73 -50.65 9.09
C VAL A 350 -45.52 -50.05 9.83
N GLU A 351 -45.11 -50.61 10.98
CA GLU A 351 -43.88 -50.17 11.66
C GLU A 351 -42.63 -50.38 10.83
N ASP A 352 -42.44 -51.57 10.24
CA ASP A 352 -41.24 -51.87 9.46
C ASP A 352 -41.20 -51.09 8.13
N GLN A 353 -42.37 -50.83 7.52
CA GLN A 353 -42.46 -49.99 6.32
C GLN A 353 -42.19 -48.50 6.65
N ALA A 354 -42.69 -48.00 7.78
CA ALA A 354 -42.37 -46.64 8.27
C ALA A 354 -40.89 -46.48 8.67
N ARG A 355 -40.24 -47.53 9.20
CA ARG A 355 -38.79 -47.55 9.44
C ARG A 355 -38.00 -47.44 8.13
N LEU A 356 -38.44 -48.13 7.07
CA LEU A 356 -37.79 -48.08 5.76
C LEU A 356 -37.90 -46.68 5.15
N GLU A 357 -39.09 -46.08 5.15
CA GLU A 357 -39.29 -44.69 4.68
C GLU A 357 -38.48 -43.68 5.49
N ALA A 358 -38.43 -43.82 6.82
CA ALA A 358 -37.63 -42.93 7.67
C ALA A 358 -36.14 -43.02 7.34
N ALA A 359 -35.61 -44.24 7.10
CA ALA A 359 -34.21 -44.43 6.72
C ALA A 359 -33.87 -43.83 5.34
N VAL A 360 -34.82 -43.85 4.38
CA VAL A 360 -34.67 -43.17 3.08
C VAL A 360 -34.66 -41.65 3.27
N ARG A 361 -35.65 -41.08 3.97
CA ARG A 361 -35.73 -39.63 4.21
C ARG A 361 -34.54 -39.08 5.00
N VAL A 362 -33.98 -39.85 5.94
CA VAL A 362 -32.75 -39.47 6.66
C VAL A 362 -31.59 -39.31 5.67
N ARG A 363 -31.36 -40.29 4.79
CA ARG A 363 -30.32 -40.21 3.75
C ARG A 363 -30.54 -39.07 2.75
N GLU A 364 -31.78 -38.80 2.36
CA GLU A 364 -32.12 -37.67 1.49
C GLU A 364 -31.82 -36.32 2.18
N VAL A 365 -32.07 -36.21 3.49
CA VAL A 365 -31.75 -35.01 4.28
C VAL A 365 -30.24 -34.87 4.52
N GLU A 366 -29.54 -35.97 4.79
CA GLU A 366 -28.07 -36.00 4.94
C GLU A 366 -27.38 -35.58 3.63
N ALA A 367 -27.72 -36.20 2.50
CA ALA A 367 -27.15 -35.87 1.20
C ALA A 367 -27.43 -34.41 0.77
N ARG A 368 -28.64 -33.90 1.02
CA ARG A 368 -28.96 -32.49 0.72
C ARG A 368 -28.25 -31.52 1.68
N ALA A 369 -28.04 -31.89 2.94
CA ALA A 369 -27.26 -31.07 3.88
C ALA A 369 -25.76 -31.06 3.52
N GLU A 370 -25.24 -32.14 2.97
CA GLU A 370 -23.88 -32.22 2.41
C GLU A 370 -23.74 -31.35 1.15
N GLU A 371 -24.69 -31.43 0.21
CA GLU A 371 -24.73 -30.59 -1.00
C GLU A 371 -24.87 -29.09 -0.66
N GLU A 372 -25.87 -28.71 0.14
CA GLU A 372 -26.07 -27.32 0.62
C GLU A 372 -24.83 -26.81 1.40
N GLY A 373 -24.15 -27.71 2.12
CA GLY A 373 -22.95 -27.46 2.91
C GLY A 373 -21.71 -27.21 2.05
N GLU A 374 -21.41 -28.08 1.10
CA GLU A 374 -20.27 -27.91 0.18
C GLU A 374 -20.44 -26.63 -0.64
N ASP A 375 -21.65 -26.39 -1.15
CA ASP A 375 -21.95 -25.23 -1.97
C ASP A 375 -21.87 -23.92 -1.15
N ARG A 376 -22.16 -23.98 0.17
CA ARG A 376 -21.88 -22.87 1.10
C ARG A 376 -20.39 -22.71 1.40
N ALA A 377 -19.62 -23.79 1.54
CA ALA A 377 -18.17 -23.72 1.74
C ALA A 377 -17.47 -23.07 0.53
N ARG A 378 -17.82 -23.50 -0.70
CA ARG A 378 -17.37 -22.88 -1.96
C ARG A 378 -17.63 -21.37 -1.96
N ARG A 379 -18.86 -20.94 -1.60
CA ARG A 379 -19.24 -19.52 -1.51
C ARG A 379 -18.37 -18.75 -0.51
N ILE A 380 -18.14 -19.28 0.69
CA ILE A 380 -17.32 -18.64 1.73
C ILE A 380 -15.87 -18.47 1.27
N VAL A 381 -15.26 -19.53 0.72
CA VAL A 381 -13.88 -19.50 0.19
C VAL A 381 -13.75 -18.50 -0.97
N THR A 382 -14.70 -18.51 -1.90
CA THR A 382 -14.70 -17.57 -3.05
C THR A 382 -14.83 -16.12 -2.58
N LEU A 383 -15.71 -15.85 -1.60
CA LEU A 383 -15.91 -14.52 -1.05
C LEU A 383 -14.68 -14.02 -0.25
N ALA A 384 -14.00 -14.92 0.46
CA ALA A 384 -12.74 -14.59 1.12
C ALA A 384 -11.65 -14.23 0.10
N ILE A 385 -11.48 -15.03 -0.96
CA ILE A 385 -10.52 -14.75 -2.05
C ILE A 385 -10.85 -13.43 -2.77
N GLN A 386 -12.12 -13.18 -3.11
CA GLN A 386 -12.54 -11.95 -3.79
C GLN A 386 -12.31 -10.68 -2.95
N ARG A 387 -12.41 -10.78 -1.62
CA ARG A 387 -12.09 -9.67 -0.69
C ARG A 387 -10.59 -9.49 -0.44
N VAL A 388 -9.76 -10.49 -0.80
CA VAL A 388 -8.31 -10.51 -0.56
C VAL A 388 -7.57 -10.70 -1.88
N ALA A 389 -7.78 -9.74 -2.78
CA ALA A 389 -7.05 -9.59 -4.03
C ALA A 389 -5.83 -8.68 -3.80
N SER A 390 -4.68 -9.28 -3.47
CA SER A 390 -3.40 -8.58 -3.38
C SER A 390 -2.51 -8.88 -4.60
N GLU A 391 -1.83 -7.86 -5.12
CA GLU A 391 -0.78 -8.05 -6.12
C GLU A 391 0.53 -8.39 -5.40
N GLN A 392 1.04 -9.60 -5.61
CA GLN A 392 2.29 -10.07 -5.02
C GLN A 392 3.36 -10.22 -6.11
N THR A 393 4.36 -9.35 -6.08
CA THR A 393 5.55 -9.46 -6.95
C THR A 393 6.49 -10.54 -6.40
N ALA A 394 6.94 -11.46 -7.25
CA ALA A 394 7.92 -12.47 -6.84
C ALA A 394 9.30 -11.83 -6.58
N GLU A 395 9.74 -11.82 -5.33
CA GLU A 395 11.01 -11.21 -4.93
C GLU A 395 12.20 -12.15 -5.19
N SER A 396 13.32 -11.59 -5.65
CA SER A 396 14.55 -12.36 -5.92
C SER A 396 15.36 -12.56 -4.64
N VAL A 397 15.82 -13.80 -4.42
CA VAL A 397 16.68 -14.15 -3.28
C VAL A 397 18.07 -13.48 -3.38
N VAL A 398 18.50 -13.09 -4.58
CA VAL A 398 19.78 -12.39 -4.81
C VAL A 398 19.57 -10.88 -4.76
N SER A 399 20.26 -10.21 -3.84
CA SER A 399 20.33 -8.74 -3.81
C SER A 399 21.47 -8.25 -4.70
N VAL A 400 21.13 -7.45 -5.72
CA VAL A 400 22.07 -6.82 -6.65
C VAL A 400 22.34 -5.39 -6.17
N LEU A 401 23.58 -5.06 -5.84
CA LEU A 401 24.00 -3.69 -5.61
C LEU A 401 24.70 -3.15 -6.86
N HIS A 402 24.11 -2.12 -7.45
CA HIS A 402 24.72 -1.35 -8.54
C HIS A 402 25.76 -0.37 -7.96
N LEU A 403 26.89 -0.23 -8.63
CA LEU A 403 28.01 0.61 -8.25
C LEU A 403 28.14 1.80 -9.20
N PRO A 404 28.63 2.96 -8.74
CA PRO A 404 28.81 4.14 -9.60
C PRO A 404 30.02 4.05 -10.55
N SER A 405 30.88 3.03 -10.41
CA SER A 405 31.98 2.70 -11.33
C SER A 405 32.67 1.39 -10.94
N ASP A 406 33.39 0.76 -11.87
CA ASP A 406 34.31 -0.35 -11.57
C ASP A 406 35.53 0.08 -10.70
N GLU A 407 35.85 1.38 -10.60
CA GLU A 407 36.84 1.84 -9.61
C GLU A 407 36.33 1.60 -8.18
N MET A 408 35.02 1.78 -7.94
CA MET A 408 34.39 1.44 -6.67
C MET A 408 34.45 -0.07 -6.40
N LYS A 409 34.25 -0.90 -7.42
CA LYS A 409 34.42 -2.37 -7.35
C LYS A 409 35.83 -2.72 -6.87
N GLY A 410 36.86 -2.06 -7.40
CA GLY A 410 38.25 -2.16 -6.93
C GLY A 410 38.46 -1.71 -5.47
N ARG A 411 37.79 -0.65 -5.02
CA ARG A 411 37.84 -0.18 -3.61
C ARG A 411 37.14 -1.13 -2.63
N ILE A 412 36.05 -1.79 -3.04
CA ILE A 412 35.33 -2.79 -2.25
C ILE A 412 36.21 -4.03 -2.01
N ILE A 413 36.93 -4.50 -3.04
CA ILE A 413 37.93 -5.57 -2.88
C ILE A 413 39.07 -5.09 -1.97
N GLY A 414 39.63 -3.92 -2.29
CA GLY A 414 40.84 -3.40 -1.64
C GLY A 414 42.10 -4.19 -1.98
N ARG A 415 43.25 -3.73 -1.49
CA ARG A 415 44.53 -4.44 -1.72
C ARG A 415 44.46 -5.84 -1.10
N GLU A 416 44.83 -6.86 -1.90
CA GLU A 416 44.85 -8.28 -1.50
C GLU A 416 43.50 -8.83 -0.99
N GLY A 417 42.39 -8.18 -1.32
CA GLY A 417 41.07 -8.53 -0.80
C GLY A 417 40.84 -8.14 0.67
N ARG A 418 41.65 -7.23 1.24
CA ARG A 418 41.55 -6.83 2.65
C ARG A 418 40.19 -6.23 3.01
N ASN A 419 39.59 -5.44 2.12
CA ASN A 419 38.34 -4.74 2.42
C ASN A 419 37.14 -5.68 2.33
N ILE A 420 37.06 -6.49 1.26
CA ILE A 420 36.04 -7.53 1.11
C ILE A 420 36.09 -8.54 2.25
N ARG A 421 37.27 -9.06 2.62
CA ARG A 421 37.40 -10.01 3.76
C ARG A 421 36.99 -9.39 5.10
N ALA A 422 37.25 -8.10 5.31
CA ALA A 422 36.79 -7.40 6.51
C ALA A 422 35.26 -7.25 6.50
N PHE A 423 34.67 -6.91 5.36
CA PHE A 423 33.22 -6.83 5.17
C PHE A 423 32.53 -8.19 5.40
N GLU A 424 33.04 -9.26 4.79
CA GLU A 424 32.53 -10.63 4.97
C GLU A 424 32.66 -11.07 6.44
N SER A 425 33.80 -10.80 7.10
CA SER A 425 34.04 -11.16 8.51
C SER A 425 33.24 -10.32 9.53
N VAL A 426 32.77 -9.12 9.17
CA VAL A 426 31.95 -8.27 10.04
C VAL A 426 30.45 -8.52 9.83
N THR A 427 30.02 -8.66 8.57
CA THR A 427 28.58 -8.79 8.22
C THR A 427 28.06 -10.23 8.24
N GLY A 428 28.93 -11.22 8.09
CA GLY A 428 28.51 -12.61 7.86
C GLY A 428 27.85 -12.85 6.50
N VAL A 429 28.05 -11.95 5.53
CA VAL A 429 27.49 -12.00 4.17
C VAL A 429 28.61 -12.15 3.16
N ASN A 430 28.52 -13.17 2.31
CA ASN A 430 29.48 -13.41 1.22
C ASN A 430 29.26 -12.40 0.09
N VAL A 431 30.35 -11.82 -0.42
CA VAL A 431 30.29 -10.77 -1.45
C VAL A 431 30.77 -11.37 -2.78
N LEU A 432 29.81 -11.76 -3.63
CA LEU A 432 30.12 -12.36 -4.93
C LEU A 432 30.40 -11.25 -5.95
N ILE A 433 31.65 -11.23 -6.43
CA ILE A 433 32.15 -10.31 -7.44
C ILE A 433 32.44 -11.13 -8.70
N ASP A 434 31.69 -10.85 -9.75
CA ASP A 434 31.69 -11.55 -11.03
C ASP A 434 32.15 -10.60 -12.17
N ASP A 435 32.32 -11.11 -13.38
CA ASP A 435 32.71 -10.32 -14.57
C ASP A 435 31.62 -9.31 -15.03
N THR A 436 30.43 -9.34 -14.42
CA THR A 436 29.38 -8.33 -14.63
C THR A 436 29.89 -6.93 -14.23
N PRO A 437 29.95 -5.94 -15.15
CA PRO A 437 30.44 -4.59 -14.84
C PRO A 437 29.50 -3.86 -13.88
N GLU A 438 30.06 -2.97 -13.06
CA GLU A 438 29.30 -2.04 -12.19
C GLU A 438 28.29 -2.71 -11.21
N ALA A 439 28.43 -4.01 -10.94
CA ALA A 439 27.53 -4.76 -10.06
C ALA A 439 28.30 -5.66 -9.07
N VAL A 440 27.71 -5.84 -7.89
CA VAL A 440 28.14 -6.79 -6.84
C VAL A 440 26.91 -7.50 -6.27
N LEU A 441 27.02 -8.81 -6.02
CA LEU A 441 25.93 -9.65 -5.54
C LEU A 441 26.16 -10.05 -4.08
N LEU A 442 25.15 -9.87 -3.23
CA LEU A 442 25.23 -10.21 -1.80
C LEU A 442 24.50 -11.54 -1.51
N SER A 443 25.22 -12.47 -0.89
CA SER A 443 24.74 -13.83 -0.61
C SER A 443 24.88 -14.18 0.88
N CYS A 444 23.74 -14.41 1.53
CA CYS A 444 23.63 -14.90 2.92
C CYS A 444 22.26 -15.54 3.11
N PHE A 445 22.17 -16.64 3.88
CA PHE A 445 20.91 -17.32 4.14
C PHE A 445 19.96 -16.47 4.98
N ASP A 446 20.48 -15.83 6.04
CA ASP A 446 19.73 -14.87 6.84
C ASP A 446 19.43 -13.60 6.01
N PRO A 447 18.14 -13.26 5.78
CA PRO A 447 17.77 -12.12 4.97
C PRO A 447 17.93 -10.78 5.69
N VAL A 448 17.84 -10.75 7.03
CA VAL A 448 18.03 -9.55 7.86
C VAL A 448 19.51 -9.15 7.84
N ARG A 449 20.43 -10.12 7.95
CA ARG A 449 21.87 -9.89 7.70
C ARG A 449 22.14 -9.49 6.25
N ARG A 450 21.49 -10.12 5.26
CA ARG A 450 21.63 -9.75 3.83
C ARG A 450 21.24 -8.29 3.57
N GLU A 451 20.12 -7.82 4.12
CA GLU A 451 19.68 -6.42 4.04
C GLU A 451 20.63 -5.47 4.81
N THR A 452 21.06 -5.86 6.00
CA THR A 452 21.98 -5.06 6.82
C THR A 452 23.30 -4.85 6.08
N ALA A 453 23.86 -5.89 5.46
CA ALA A 453 25.03 -5.80 4.58
C ALA A 453 24.76 -4.94 3.34
N ARG A 454 23.58 -5.04 2.70
CA ARG A 454 23.21 -4.19 1.56
C ARG A 454 23.21 -2.70 1.92
N ILE A 455 22.62 -2.34 3.05
CA ILE A 455 22.62 -0.95 3.56
C ILE A 455 24.02 -0.50 3.93
N THR A 456 24.79 -1.34 4.65
CA THR A 456 26.21 -1.07 5.00
C THR A 456 27.04 -0.78 3.74
N LEU A 457 26.94 -1.63 2.72
CA LEU A 457 27.72 -1.49 1.48
C LEU A 457 27.29 -0.27 0.67
N ALA A 458 25.99 0.03 0.60
CA ALA A 458 25.49 1.24 -0.04
C ALA A 458 26.00 2.53 0.65
N ALA A 459 26.02 2.56 1.99
CA ALA A 459 26.58 3.68 2.75
C ALA A 459 28.10 3.85 2.50
N LEU A 460 28.86 2.75 2.55
CA LEU A 460 30.30 2.74 2.25
C LEU A 460 30.64 3.17 0.82
N VAL A 461 29.80 2.80 -0.16
CA VAL A 461 29.90 3.23 -1.56
C VAL A 461 29.59 4.72 -1.70
N SER A 462 28.63 5.24 -0.95
CA SER A 462 28.26 6.67 -0.96
C SER A 462 29.32 7.57 -0.30
N ASP A 463 29.95 7.11 0.79
CA ASP A 463 31.12 7.76 1.41
C ASP A 463 32.39 7.62 0.54
N GLY A 464 32.47 6.53 -0.25
CA GLY A 464 33.61 6.21 -1.11
C GLY A 464 34.89 5.80 -0.37
N ARG A 465 34.79 5.63 0.97
CA ARG A 465 35.86 5.31 1.91
C ARG A 465 35.63 3.92 2.50
N ILE A 466 36.33 2.93 1.96
CA ILE A 466 36.16 1.54 2.37
C ILE A 466 37.44 1.08 3.10
N HIS A 467 37.32 0.86 4.40
CA HIS A 467 38.37 0.29 5.27
C HIS A 467 37.75 -0.36 6.52
N PRO A 468 38.42 -1.31 7.20
CA PRO A 468 37.83 -2.14 8.27
C PRO A 468 37.06 -1.35 9.34
N HIS A 469 37.65 -0.33 9.97
CA HIS A 469 36.94 0.45 11.00
C HIS A 469 35.71 1.21 10.51
N ARG A 470 35.63 1.57 9.23
CA ARG A 470 34.43 2.20 8.65
C ARG A 470 33.35 1.16 8.37
N ILE A 471 33.75 -0.04 7.94
CA ILE A 471 32.85 -1.19 7.79
C ILE A 471 32.21 -1.54 9.14
N GLU A 472 33.00 -1.61 10.21
CA GLU A 472 32.53 -1.84 11.60
C GLU A 472 31.52 -0.77 12.05
N GLU A 473 31.83 0.51 11.83
CA GLU A 473 30.98 1.64 12.25
C GLU A 473 29.66 1.74 11.46
N GLU A 474 29.72 1.60 10.13
CA GLU A 474 28.56 1.64 9.25
C GLU A 474 27.66 0.41 9.45
N TYR A 475 28.24 -0.77 9.71
CA TYR A 475 27.47 -1.99 10.01
C TYR A 475 26.67 -1.83 11.31
N ALA A 476 27.31 -1.35 12.38
CA ALA A 476 26.63 -1.06 13.64
C ALA A 476 25.58 0.06 13.50
N ARG A 477 25.60 0.88 12.44
CA ARG A 477 24.52 1.83 12.13
C ARG A 477 23.37 1.16 11.39
N ALA A 478 23.70 0.40 10.33
CA ALA A 478 22.74 -0.33 9.51
C ALA A 478 21.94 -1.37 10.32
N GLU A 479 22.57 -2.08 11.26
CA GLU A 479 21.91 -3.07 12.13
C GLU A 479 20.77 -2.44 12.94
N ARG A 480 21.03 -1.28 13.58
CA ARG A 480 20.01 -0.52 14.33
C ARG A 480 18.90 0.01 13.42
N GLU A 481 19.24 0.43 12.20
CA GLU A 481 18.26 0.89 11.21
C GLU A 481 17.34 -0.25 10.74
N VAL A 482 17.90 -1.43 10.45
CA VAL A 482 17.15 -2.63 10.03
C VAL A 482 16.28 -3.16 11.17
N MET A 483 16.79 -3.22 12.40
CA MET A 483 15.99 -3.65 13.55
C MET A 483 14.82 -2.69 13.83
N ALA A 484 15.01 -1.38 13.70
CA ALA A 484 13.93 -0.40 13.80
C ALA A 484 12.87 -0.58 12.69
N LYS A 485 13.28 -0.91 11.46
CA LYS A 485 12.36 -1.25 10.36
C LYS A 485 11.62 -2.57 10.60
N CYS A 486 12.27 -3.56 11.22
CA CYS A 486 11.60 -4.82 11.60
C CYS A 486 10.49 -4.53 12.61
N VAL A 487 10.78 -3.85 13.72
CA VAL A 487 9.76 -3.53 14.75
C VAL A 487 8.57 -2.81 14.14
N ARG A 488 8.80 -1.72 13.37
CA ARG A 488 7.73 -1.01 12.68
C ARG A 488 6.93 -1.92 11.75
N ALA A 489 7.57 -2.78 10.96
CA ALA A 489 6.85 -3.68 10.06
C ALA A 489 5.97 -4.71 10.79
N GLY A 490 6.35 -5.11 12.01
CA GLY A 490 5.50 -5.90 12.89
C GLY A 490 4.31 -5.10 13.45
N GLU A 491 4.53 -3.83 13.84
CA GLU A 491 3.48 -2.91 14.28
C GLU A 491 2.46 -2.64 13.15
N ASP A 492 2.95 -2.31 11.95
CA ASP A 492 2.14 -2.09 10.74
C ASP A 492 1.26 -3.33 10.43
N ALA A 493 1.86 -4.54 10.46
CA ALA A 493 1.14 -5.79 10.20
C ALA A 493 0.04 -6.10 11.24
N LEU A 494 0.23 -5.70 12.51
CA LEU A 494 -0.80 -5.82 13.54
C LEU A 494 -1.95 -4.83 13.33
N ILE A 495 -1.64 -3.61 12.87
CA ILE A 495 -2.64 -2.59 12.51
C ILE A 495 -3.48 -3.06 11.33
N ASP A 496 -2.85 -3.53 10.24
CA ASP A 496 -3.52 -4.03 9.04
C ASP A 496 -4.48 -5.20 9.35
N VAL A 497 -3.99 -6.20 10.08
CA VAL A 497 -4.80 -7.36 10.49
C VAL A 497 -5.84 -6.97 11.56
N GLY A 498 -5.65 -5.87 12.30
CA GLY A 498 -6.54 -5.39 13.34
C GLY A 498 -6.42 -6.17 14.65
N ILE A 499 -5.19 -6.37 15.13
CA ILE A 499 -4.87 -6.99 16.42
C ILE A 499 -4.25 -5.93 17.34
N ALA A 500 -4.88 -5.65 18.47
CA ALA A 500 -4.56 -4.49 19.30
C ALA A 500 -3.28 -4.63 20.17
N GLU A 501 -3.03 -5.82 20.73
CA GLU A 501 -1.93 -6.04 21.68
C GLU A 501 -1.20 -7.36 21.41
N MET A 502 0.12 -7.35 21.45
CA MET A 502 1.00 -8.51 21.29
C MET A 502 2.32 -8.29 22.05
N HIS A 503 2.97 -9.37 22.49
CA HIS A 503 4.25 -9.26 23.21
C HIS A 503 5.35 -8.67 22.29
N PRO A 504 6.14 -7.66 22.71
CA PRO A 504 7.08 -6.95 21.83
C PRO A 504 8.10 -7.83 21.10
N GLU A 505 8.49 -8.96 21.68
CA GLU A 505 9.38 -9.92 21.01
C GLU A 505 8.68 -10.62 19.83
N LEU A 506 7.40 -10.97 19.95
CA LEU A 506 6.62 -11.53 18.85
C LEU A 506 6.47 -10.50 17.71
N ILE A 507 6.28 -9.21 18.04
CA ILE A 507 6.26 -8.11 17.07
C ILE A 507 7.60 -8.02 16.33
N THR A 508 8.71 -8.14 17.07
CA THR A 508 10.07 -8.08 16.51
C THR A 508 10.36 -9.27 15.58
N LEU A 509 9.97 -10.49 15.99
CA LEU A 509 10.11 -11.71 15.19
C LEU A 509 9.21 -11.71 13.94
N LEU A 510 7.95 -11.28 14.07
CA LEU A 510 7.05 -11.04 12.94
C LEU A 510 7.64 -10.01 11.96
N GLY A 511 8.20 -8.93 12.49
CA GLY A 511 8.91 -7.90 11.75
C GLY A 511 10.10 -8.37 10.94
N ARG A 512 10.90 -9.34 11.46
CA ARG A 512 12.01 -9.96 10.71
C ARG A 512 11.54 -10.68 9.44
N LEU A 513 10.31 -11.20 9.43
CA LEU A 513 9.74 -11.90 8.27
C LEU A 513 9.48 -10.98 7.07
N ARG A 514 9.52 -9.65 7.25
CA ARG A 514 9.51 -8.68 6.14
C ARG A 514 10.63 -8.94 5.12
N TYR A 515 11.77 -9.45 5.58
CA TYR A 515 12.92 -9.69 4.71
C TYR A 515 12.98 -11.15 4.23
N ARG A 516 12.22 -12.07 4.84
CA ARG A 516 12.23 -13.49 4.45
C ARG A 516 11.26 -13.74 3.30
N THR A 517 11.77 -14.36 2.23
CA THR A 517 10.98 -14.90 1.13
C THR A 517 10.78 -16.41 1.30
N SER A 518 9.58 -16.92 1.06
CA SER A 518 9.29 -18.37 0.97
C SER A 518 8.54 -18.65 -0.33
N TYR A 519 8.96 -19.68 -1.09
CA TYR A 519 8.48 -20.02 -2.44
C TYR A 519 8.56 -18.92 -3.53
N GLY A 520 8.97 -17.70 -3.19
CA GLY A 520 9.01 -16.50 -4.03
C GLY A 520 8.10 -15.38 -3.54
N GLN A 521 7.24 -15.65 -2.56
CA GLN A 521 6.42 -14.66 -1.85
C GLN A 521 7.16 -14.11 -0.61
N ASN A 522 6.84 -12.88 -0.22
CA ASN A 522 7.29 -12.28 1.04
C ASN A 522 6.51 -12.89 2.22
N VAL A 523 7.19 -13.41 3.25
CA VAL A 523 6.53 -14.18 4.33
C VAL A 523 5.63 -13.29 5.18
N LEU A 524 6.03 -12.05 5.50
CA LEU A 524 5.17 -11.14 6.26
C LEU A 524 3.89 -10.76 5.49
N ALA A 525 4.02 -10.50 4.18
CA ALA A 525 2.85 -10.22 3.33
C ALA A 525 1.90 -11.43 3.24
N HIS A 526 2.45 -12.64 3.08
CA HIS A 526 1.69 -13.90 3.11
C HIS A 526 0.97 -14.13 4.45
N LEU A 527 1.62 -13.84 5.58
CA LEU A 527 1.03 -13.95 6.92
C LEU A 527 -0.15 -12.98 7.11
N VAL A 528 0.01 -11.72 6.70
CA VAL A 528 -1.07 -10.71 6.73
C VAL A 528 -2.22 -11.14 5.80
N GLU A 529 -1.94 -11.54 4.56
CA GLU A 529 -2.95 -12.02 3.61
C GLU A 529 -3.74 -13.21 4.16
N SER A 530 -3.03 -14.20 4.71
CA SER A 530 -3.63 -15.40 5.31
C SER A 530 -4.47 -15.05 6.54
N ALA A 531 -4.03 -14.12 7.39
CA ALA A 531 -4.82 -13.65 8.52
C ALA A 531 -6.12 -12.94 8.08
N HIS A 532 -6.10 -12.15 7.00
CA HIS A 532 -7.33 -11.60 6.42
C HIS A 532 -8.27 -12.69 5.90
N LEU A 533 -7.75 -13.68 5.16
CA LEU A 533 -8.52 -14.83 4.66
C LEU A 533 -9.19 -15.60 5.80
N ALA A 534 -8.41 -16.00 6.81
CA ALA A 534 -8.90 -16.72 7.99
C ALA A 534 -9.94 -15.90 8.78
N GLY A 535 -9.72 -14.58 8.93
CA GLY A 535 -10.66 -13.67 9.57
C GLY A 535 -12.01 -13.55 8.85
N ILE A 536 -12.00 -13.53 7.51
CA ILE A 536 -13.23 -13.51 6.71
C ILE A 536 -13.95 -14.86 6.80
N MET A 537 -13.24 -15.98 6.62
CA MET A 537 -13.83 -17.31 6.72
C MET A 537 -14.44 -17.55 8.12
N ALA A 538 -13.76 -17.14 9.19
CA ALA A 538 -14.29 -17.19 10.55
C ALA A 538 -15.58 -16.37 10.70
N ALA A 539 -15.63 -15.14 10.17
CA ALA A 539 -16.81 -14.27 10.25
C ALA A 539 -18.04 -14.87 9.53
N GLU A 540 -17.88 -15.40 8.31
CA GLU A 540 -18.97 -16.02 7.55
C GLU A 540 -19.46 -17.36 8.19
N LEU A 541 -18.57 -18.04 8.93
CA LEU A 541 -18.88 -19.20 9.77
C LEU A 541 -19.40 -18.84 11.18
N ARG A 542 -19.49 -17.55 11.52
CA ARG A 542 -19.92 -17.00 12.83
C ARG A 542 -18.99 -17.38 14.01
N LEU A 543 -17.71 -17.60 13.73
CA LEU A 543 -16.66 -17.83 14.72
C LEU A 543 -15.95 -16.50 15.08
N PRO A 544 -15.36 -16.37 16.29
CA PRO A 544 -14.63 -15.16 16.69
C PRO A 544 -13.42 -14.87 15.76
N PRO A 545 -13.43 -13.81 14.94
CA PRO A 545 -12.39 -13.61 13.93
C PRO A 545 -11.00 -13.32 14.52
N ALA A 546 -10.93 -12.78 15.75
CA ALA A 546 -9.69 -12.39 16.41
C ALA A 546 -8.74 -13.58 16.65
N ILE A 547 -9.25 -14.72 17.11
CA ILE A 547 -8.43 -15.93 17.37
C ILE A 547 -7.93 -16.51 16.05
N ALA A 548 -8.80 -16.62 15.04
CA ALA A 548 -8.43 -17.11 13.71
C ALA A 548 -7.37 -16.23 13.02
N LYS A 549 -7.54 -14.90 13.09
CA LYS A 549 -6.55 -13.92 12.63
C LYS A 549 -5.20 -14.08 13.35
N ARG A 550 -5.22 -14.20 14.68
CA ARG A 550 -4.01 -14.26 15.50
C ARG A 550 -3.23 -15.56 15.33
N GLY A 551 -3.91 -16.71 15.27
CA GLY A 551 -3.31 -17.99 14.92
C GLY A 551 -2.68 -17.96 13.52
N THR A 552 -3.41 -17.44 12.53
CA THR A 552 -2.92 -17.41 11.15
C THR A 552 -1.80 -16.38 10.93
N LEU A 553 -1.78 -15.24 11.63
CA LEU A 553 -0.67 -14.27 11.57
C LEU A 553 0.63 -14.82 12.18
N LEU A 554 0.54 -15.81 13.07
CA LEU A 554 1.68 -16.40 13.78
C LEU A 554 2.06 -17.82 13.31
N HIS A 555 1.30 -18.43 12.39
CA HIS A 555 1.52 -19.83 11.98
C HIS A 555 2.95 -20.08 11.48
N ASP A 556 3.49 -19.10 10.75
CA ASP A 556 4.81 -19.17 10.12
C ASP A 556 5.92 -18.52 10.95
N LEU A 557 5.64 -18.11 12.21
CA LEU A 557 6.56 -17.32 13.06
C LEU A 557 7.92 -18.00 13.27
N GLY A 558 7.97 -19.33 13.33
CA GLY A 558 9.22 -20.08 13.44
C GLY A 558 10.20 -19.77 12.30
N LYS A 559 9.71 -19.32 11.12
CA LYS A 559 10.55 -18.86 10.01
C LYS A 559 11.34 -17.58 10.32
N ALA A 560 11.18 -16.95 11.49
CA ALA A 560 12.11 -15.93 11.98
C ALA A 560 13.44 -16.51 12.50
N LEU A 561 13.47 -17.80 12.88
CA LEU A 561 14.52 -18.41 13.71
C LEU A 561 15.02 -19.82 13.27
N THR A 562 14.56 -20.38 12.14
CA THR A 562 14.98 -21.74 11.65
C THR A 562 16.47 -21.92 11.33
N HIS A 563 17.33 -20.97 11.68
CA HIS A 563 18.79 -21.07 11.54
C HIS A 563 19.52 -20.91 12.89
N GLU A 564 18.76 -20.69 13.98
CA GLU A 564 19.24 -20.59 15.36
C GLU A 564 18.73 -21.78 16.22
N VAL A 565 17.67 -22.48 15.77
CA VAL A 565 16.98 -23.54 16.52
C VAL A 565 16.62 -24.71 15.60
N GLU A 566 16.88 -25.94 16.04
CA GLU A 566 16.50 -27.18 15.35
C GLU A 566 15.00 -27.52 15.58
N GLY A 567 14.28 -27.87 14.51
CA GLY A 567 12.86 -28.28 14.56
C GLY A 567 12.08 -27.86 13.31
N SER A 568 10.80 -28.26 13.22
CA SER A 568 9.89 -27.67 12.21
C SER A 568 9.50 -26.25 12.65
N HIS A 569 9.27 -25.35 11.69
CA HIS A 569 8.89 -23.96 12.00
C HIS A 569 7.51 -23.87 12.69
N ALA A 570 6.64 -24.86 12.52
CA ALA A 570 5.37 -24.98 13.25
C ALA A 570 5.63 -25.20 14.75
N ILE A 571 6.42 -26.22 15.11
CA ILE A 571 6.72 -26.53 16.51
C ILE A 571 7.55 -25.42 17.16
N VAL A 572 8.56 -24.89 16.48
CA VAL A 572 9.39 -23.78 16.99
C VAL A 572 8.55 -22.51 17.18
N GLY A 573 7.73 -22.15 16.18
CA GLY A 573 6.83 -20.99 16.27
C GLY A 573 5.81 -21.10 17.40
N ALA A 574 5.27 -22.30 17.60
CA ALA A 574 4.32 -22.59 18.69
C ALA A 574 4.96 -22.51 20.08
N GLU A 575 6.17 -23.05 20.26
CA GLU A 575 6.87 -22.97 21.54
C GLU A 575 7.18 -21.51 21.91
N ILE A 576 7.58 -20.70 20.92
CA ILE A 576 7.79 -19.25 21.07
C ILE A 576 6.49 -18.53 21.47
N ALA A 577 5.38 -18.79 20.75
CA ALA A 577 4.08 -18.21 21.05
C ALA A 577 3.62 -18.56 22.48
N ARG A 578 3.73 -19.84 22.88
CA ARG A 578 3.44 -20.33 24.23
C ARG A 578 4.32 -19.66 25.28
N ARG A 579 5.63 -19.52 25.02
CA ARG A 579 6.60 -18.88 25.91
C ARG A 579 6.30 -17.39 26.16
N TYR A 580 5.73 -16.69 25.17
CA TYR A 580 5.31 -15.29 25.28
C TYR A 580 3.83 -15.09 25.64
N GLY A 581 3.14 -16.15 26.07
CA GLY A 581 1.80 -16.06 26.69
C GLY A 581 0.62 -16.03 25.72
N GLU A 582 0.78 -16.52 24.49
CA GLU A 582 -0.33 -16.69 23.55
C GLU A 582 -1.32 -17.76 24.02
N HIS A 583 -2.58 -17.62 23.62
CA HIS A 583 -3.66 -18.54 24.01
C HIS A 583 -3.46 -19.93 23.39
N GLU A 584 -3.77 -21.03 24.10
CA GLU A 584 -3.54 -22.39 23.58
C GLU A 584 -4.28 -22.68 22.25
N ASP A 585 -5.43 -22.05 21.96
CA ASP A 585 -6.06 -22.16 20.62
C ASP A 585 -5.23 -21.50 19.49
N VAL A 586 -4.50 -20.42 19.80
CA VAL A 586 -3.59 -19.73 18.89
C VAL A 586 -2.34 -20.58 18.71
N VAL A 587 -1.75 -21.05 19.82
CA VAL A 587 -0.57 -21.94 19.79
C VAL A 587 -0.87 -23.23 19.02
N HIS A 588 -2.00 -23.88 19.28
CA HIS A 588 -2.41 -25.08 18.57
C HIS A 588 -2.68 -24.85 17.08
N ALA A 589 -3.19 -23.67 16.68
CA ALA A 589 -3.30 -23.33 15.27
C ALA A 589 -1.93 -23.20 14.58
N ILE A 590 -0.89 -22.77 15.32
CA ILE A 590 0.50 -22.77 14.86
C ILE A 590 1.06 -24.20 14.80
N GLU A 591 0.85 -25.04 15.82
CA GLU A 591 1.31 -26.45 15.87
C GLU A 591 0.71 -27.32 14.76
N ALA A 592 -0.55 -27.06 14.37
CA ALA A 592 -1.29 -27.91 13.45
C ALA A 592 -1.22 -27.48 11.98
N HIS A 593 -0.61 -26.35 11.63
CA HIS A 593 -0.75 -25.78 10.27
C HIS A 593 -0.10 -26.61 9.14
N HIS A 594 0.87 -27.48 9.44
CA HIS A 594 1.38 -28.50 8.51
C HIS A 594 1.06 -29.95 8.97
N ASN A 595 0.15 -30.11 9.94
CA ASN A 595 -0.32 -31.37 10.54
C ASN A 595 0.72 -32.16 11.37
N GLU A 596 1.73 -31.50 11.95
CA GLU A 596 2.56 -32.09 13.02
C GLU A 596 1.73 -32.45 14.26
N VAL A 597 0.66 -31.70 14.51
CA VAL A 597 -0.39 -32.01 15.50
C VAL A 597 -1.75 -32.03 14.81
N GLU A 598 -2.63 -32.95 15.22
CA GLU A 598 -3.98 -33.09 14.65
C GLU A 598 -4.81 -31.80 14.87
N PRO A 599 -5.49 -31.25 13.84
CA PRO A 599 -6.26 -30.01 13.94
C PRO A 599 -7.58 -30.18 14.72
N ARG A 600 -7.48 -30.28 16.05
CA ARG A 600 -8.60 -30.36 17.03
C ARG A 600 -9.53 -29.14 17.09
N SER A 601 -9.24 -28.03 16.42
CA SER A 601 -10.02 -26.79 16.48
C SER A 601 -10.33 -26.23 15.08
N ILE A 602 -11.49 -25.60 14.92
CA ILE A 602 -11.87 -24.98 13.63
C ILE A 602 -10.91 -23.83 13.28
N GLY A 603 -10.32 -23.16 14.28
CA GLY A 603 -9.28 -22.15 14.08
C GLY A 603 -8.02 -22.71 13.39
N ALA A 604 -7.57 -23.92 13.77
CA ALA A 604 -6.47 -24.60 13.09
C ALA A 604 -6.82 -24.95 11.64
N VAL A 605 -8.01 -25.48 11.38
CA VAL A 605 -8.48 -25.81 10.02
C VAL A 605 -8.59 -24.55 9.14
N LEU A 606 -9.06 -23.42 9.69
CA LEU A 606 -9.09 -22.13 8.98
C LEU A 606 -7.69 -21.55 8.73
N THR A 607 -6.73 -21.83 9.60
CA THR A 607 -5.32 -21.45 9.43
C THR A 607 -4.70 -22.23 8.26
N GLN A 608 -4.85 -23.55 8.25
CA GLN A 608 -4.44 -24.41 7.12
C GLN A 608 -5.07 -23.97 5.79
N ALA A 609 -6.38 -23.70 5.79
CA ALA A 609 -7.09 -23.27 4.59
C ALA A 609 -6.57 -21.92 4.08
N ALA A 610 -6.28 -20.96 4.97
CA ALA A 610 -5.78 -19.65 4.58
C ALA A 610 -4.35 -19.70 3.99
N ASP A 611 -3.44 -20.45 4.64
CA ASP A 611 -2.09 -20.73 4.12
C ASP A 611 -2.17 -21.26 2.68
N GLN A 612 -2.89 -22.37 2.46
CA GLN A 612 -2.97 -22.99 1.14
C GLN A 612 -3.69 -22.11 0.09
N ILE A 613 -4.59 -21.21 0.48
CA ILE A 613 -5.22 -20.23 -0.43
C ILE A 613 -4.25 -19.11 -0.84
N SER A 614 -3.32 -18.70 0.03
CA SER A 614 -2.30 -17.68 -0.27
C SER A 614 -1.12 -18.29 -1.05
N GLY A 615 -0.56 -19.39 -0.55
CA GLY A 615 0.60 -20.08 -1.13
C GLY A 615 0.28 -21.00 -2.31
N GLY A 616 -1.00 -21.27 -2.62
CA GLY A 616 -1.43 -22.15 -3.72
C GLY A 616 -1.68 -21.45 -5.07
N ARG A 617 -1.50 -20.12 -5.16
CA ARG A 617 -1.87 -19.33 -6.34
C ARG A 617 -0.91 -19.60 -7.53
N PRO A 618 -1.40 -19.76 -8.78
CA PRO A 618 -0.53 -19.97 -9.93
C PRO A 618 0.51 -18.85 -10.10
N GLY A 619 1.79 -19.22 -10.13
CA GLY A 619 2.93 -18.29 -10.14
C GLY A 619 3.62 -18.11 -8.78
N ALA A 620 2.96 -18.46 -7.66
CA ALA A 620 3.52 -18.35 -6.31
C ALA A 620 4.51 -19.47 -5.93
N ARG A 621 4.65 -20.53 -6.75
CA ARG A 621 5.60 -21.63 -6.55
C ARG A 621 6.51 -21.79 -7.78
N ARG A 622 7.82 -21.81 -7.55
CA ARG A 622 8.86 -22.17 -8.53
C ARG A 622 9.78 -23.25 -7.94
N ASP A 623 9.42 -24.51 -8.16
CA ASP A 623 10.01 -25.69 -7.52
C ASP A 623 11.53 -25.89 -7.79
N SER A 624 12.07 -25.19 -8.79
CA SER A 624 13.49 -25.24 -9.16
C SER A 624 14.44 -24.58 -8.14
N LEU A 625 13.96 -23.65 -7.30
CA LEU A 625 14.83 -22.99 -6.32
C LEU A 625 14.91 -23.75 -4.99
N GLU A 626 13.80 -24.34 -4.55
CA GLU A 626 13.72 -25.04 -3.26
C GLU A 626 14.57 -26.33 -3.25
N SER A 627 14.53 -27.11 -4.34
CA SER A 627 15.35 -28.32 -4.55
C SER A 627 16.86 -28.04 -4.73
N TYR A 628 17.22 -26.76 -4.78
CA TYR A 628 18.59 -26.26 -4.73
C TYR A 628 18.95 -25.76 -3.33
N VAL A 629 18.06 -25.02 -2.65
CA VAL A 629 18.24 -24.59 -1.24
C VAL A 629 18.39 -25.79 -0.30
N LYS A 630 17.47 -26.77 -0.35
CA LYS A 630 17.54 -28.01 0.47
C LYS A 630 18.82 -28.82 0.25
N ARG A 631 19.48 -28.65 -0.90
CA ARG A 631 20.76 -29.28 -1.23
C ARG A 631 21.93 -28.56 -0.57
N LEU A 632 21.89 -27.22 -0.52
CA LEU A 632 22.88 -26.42 0.21
C LEU A 632 22.75 -26.66 1.72
N GLU A 633 21.54 -26.66 2.25
CA GLU A 633 21.25 -26.96 3.66
C GLU A 633 21.82 -28.32 4.08
N ARG A 634 21.62 -29.38 3.27
CA ARG A 634 22.21 -30.70 3.56
C ARG A 634 23.75 -30.72 3.44
N ILE A 635 24.34 -29.96 2.52
CA ILE A 635 25.81 -29.81 2.41
C ILE A 635 26.38 -29.15 3.68
N GLU A 636 25.73 -28.11 4.19
CA GLU A 636 26.18 -27.43 5.43
C GLU A 636 26.01 -28.33 6.65
N GLN A 637 24.88 -29.05 6.75
CA GLN A 637 24.61 -30.01 7.82
C GLN A 637 25.66 -31.13 7.91
N ILE A 638 26.00 -31.78 6.78
CA ILE A 638 27.01 -32.86 6.71
C ILE A 638 28.38 -32.44 7.30
N ALA A 639 28.72 -31.16 7.18
CA ALA A 639 29.94 -30.61 7.76
C ALA A 639 29.76 -30.10 9.21
N ALA A 640 28.58 -29.58 9.57
CA ALA A 640 28.28 -29.07 10.91
C ALA A 640 28.14 -30.19 11.96
N GLU A 641 27.69 -31.39 11.54
CA GLU A 641 27.61 -32.60 12.39
C GLU A 641 29.00 -33.12 12.86
N ARG A 642 30.12 -32.49 12.45
CA ARG A 642 31.48 -32.94 12.77
C ARG A 642 32.06 -32.24 14.01
N PRO A 643 32.68 -32.98 14.96
CA PRO A 643 33.19 -32.42 16.20
C PRO A 643 34.34 -31.43 15.95
N GLY A 644 34.30 -30.29 16.64
CA GLY A 644 35.30 -29.22 16.53
C GLY A 644 35.02 -28.17 15.44
N VAL A 645 33.95 -28.34 14.66
CA VAL A 645 33.44 -27.31 13.74
C VAL A 645 32.70 -26.23 14.53
N GLU A 646 32.97 -24.96 14.19
CA GLU A 646 32.29 -23.80 14.77
C GLU A 646 31.21 -23.27 13.82
N LYS A 647 31.51 -23.17 12.52
CA LYS A 647 30.63 -22.63 11.47
C LYS A 647 30.91 -23.29 10.11
N VAL A 648 29.90 -23.40 9.27
CA VAL A 648 30.01 -23.88 7.88
C VAL A 648 29.41 -22.86 6.93
N PHE A 649 29.96 -22.77 5.70
CA PHE A 649 29.44 -21.93 4.62
C PHE A 649 29.53 -22.68 3.27
N ALA A 650 28.39 -22.99 2.66
CA ALA A 650 28.31 -23.48 1.28
C ALA A 650 28.42 -22.30 0.30
N MET A 651 29.60 -22.15 -0.28
CA MET A 651 29.97 -21.09 -1.22
C MET A 651 29.81 -21.56 -2.67
N GLN A 652 29.87 -20.61 -3.63
CA GLN A 652 29.87 -20.89 -5.08
C GLN A 652 28.77 -21.89 -5.53
N ALA A 653 27.52 -21.67 -5.10
CA ALA A 653 26.38 -22.54 -5.42
C ALA A 653 26.53 -24.02 -4.98
N GLY A 654 27.26 -24.25 -3.88
CA GLY A 654 27.58 -25.57 -3.35
C GLY A 654 28.80 -26.23 -4.00
N ARG A 655 29.52 -25.51 -4.89
CA ARG A 655 30.81 -25.97 -5.46
C ARG A 655 31.99 -25.74 -4.54
N GLU A 656 31.81 -25.00 -3.45
CA GLU A 656 32.80 -24.84 -2.40
C GLU A 656 32.12 -24.91 -1.03
N VAL A 657 32.78 -25.53 -0.05
CA VAL A 657 32.28 -25.64 1.33
C VAL A 657 33.40 -25.23 2.26
N ARG A 658 33.16 -24.18 3.05
CA ARG A 658 34.15 -23.61 3.95
C ARG A 658 33.79 -23.92 5.39
N VAL A 659 34.66 -24.64 6.08
CA VAL A 659 34.42 -25.17 7.43
C VAL A 659 35.36 -24.46 8.40
N MET A 660 34.82 -23.61 9.26
CA MET A 660 35.59 -22.96 10.33
C MET A 660 35.66 -23.90 11.54
N VAL A 661 36.87 -24.12 12.07
CA VAL A 661 37.12 -25.01 13.21
C VAL A 661 37.69 -24.26 14.40
N VAL A 662 37.30 -24.69 15.60
CA VAL A 662 37.80 -24.15 16.87
C VAL A 662 39.31 -24.47 17.00
N PRO A 663 40.22 -23.48 17.01
CA PRO A 663 41.67 -23.73 16.95
C PRO A 663 42.25 -24.55 18.09
N GLU A 664 41.56 -24.58 19.23
CA GLU A 664 41.90 -25.31 20.45
C GLU A 664 41.43 -26.78 20.44
N LEU A 665 40.51 -27.15 19.54
CA LEU A 665 39.92 -28.50 19.45
C LEU A 665 40.38 -29.28 18.21
N VAL A 666 40.82 -28.59 17.16
CA VAL A 666 41.22 -29.20 15.88
C VAL A 666 42.64 -28.76 15.53
N ASP A 667 43.57 -29.71 15.39
CA ASP A 667 44.93 -29.44 14.92
C ASP A 667 45.03 -29.45 13.37
N ASP A 668 46.21 -29.12 12.83
CA ASP A 668 46.40 -28.98 11.38
C ASP A 668 46.34 -30.32 10.61
N VAL A 669 46.44 -31.46 11.29
CA VAL A 669 46.28 -32.81 10.73
C VAL A 669 44.81 -33.21 10.76
N ALA A 670 44.14 -32.99 11.89
CA ALA A 670 42.70 -33.17 12.02
C ALA A 670 41.92 -32.29 11.02
N ALA A 671 42.37 -31.05 10.77
CA ALA A 671 41.80 -30.17 9.76
C ALA A 671 41.88 -30.76 8.34
N HIS A 672 42.99 -31.43 7.97
CA HIS A 672 43.14 -32.12 6.68
C HIS A 672 42.25 -33.36 6.56
N LEU A 673 42.11 -34.13 7.65
CA LEU A 673 41.23 -35.30 7.69
C LEU A 673 39.75 -34.87 7.58
N LEU A 674 39.34 -33.86 8.36
CA LEU A 674 38.00 -33.28 8.32
C LEU A 674 37.61 -32.79 6.93
N ALA A 675 38.50 -32.07 6.23
CA ALA A 675 38.24 -31.60 4.87
C ALA A 675 37.94 -32.75 3.89
N ARG A 676 38.69 -33.86 4.02
CA ARG A 676 38.53 -35.06 3.19
C ARG A 676 37.27 -35.86 3.55
N ASP A 677 36.98 -36.02 4.83
CA ASP A 677 35.83 -36.83 5.29
C ASP A 677 34.50 -36.13 5.00
N VAL A 678 34.45 -34.80 5.12
CA VAL A 678 33.31 -33.98 4.67
C VAL A 678 33.14 -34.06 3.15
N ALA A 679 34.22 -33.91 2.38
CA ALA A 679 34.17 -34.02 0.92
C ALA A 679 33.62 -35.38 0.46
N LYS A 680 34.08 -36.47 1.09
CA LYS A 680 33.61 -37.82 0.78
C LYS A 680 32.14 -38.03 1.17
N GLN A 681 31.70 -37.57 2.36
CA GLN A 681 30.31 -37.74 2.76
C GLN A 681 29.34 -36.97 1.85
N ILE A 682 29.74 -35.79 1.36
CA ILE A 682 28.98 -35.06 0.34
C ILE A 682 28.91 -35.85 -0.98
N GLU A 683 30.01 -36.48 -1.41
CA GLU A 683 30.04 -37.35 -2.60
C GLU A 683 29.18 -38.62 -2.44
N ASP A 684 29.18 -39.25 -1.26
CA ASP A 684 28.38 -40.45 -0.96
C ASP A 684 26.88 -40.15 -0.82
N GLU A 685 26.49 -38.97 -0.29
CA GLU A 685 25.08 -38.61 -0.02
C GLU A 685 24.39 -37.78 -1.12
N LEU A 686 25.11 -36.97 -1.90
CA LEU A 686 24.51 -35.92 -2.75
C LEU A 686 24.99 -35.91 -4.20
N THR A 687 24.10 -36.28 -5.13
CA THR A 687 24.35 -36.19 -6.57
C THR A 687 24.53 -34.74 -7.02
N TYR A 688 25.75 -34.36 -7.39
CA TYR A 688 26.11 -33.00 -7.81
C TYR A 688 26.83 -32.96 -9.18
N PRO A 689 26.46 -32.04 -10.09
CA PRO A 689 27.11 -31.92 -11.40
C PRO A 689 28.45 -31.17 -11.32
N GLY A 690 29.52 -31.91 -11.04
CA GLY A 690 30.91 -31.44 -11.00
C GLY A 690 31.55 -31.54 -9.61
N GLN A 691 32.80 -31.10 -9.49
CA GLN A 691 33.56 -31.19 -8.25
C GLN A 691 33.13 -30.14 -7.20
N ILE A 692 33.26 -30.51 -5.93
CA ILE A 692 33.02 -29.64 -4.76
C ILE A 692 34.34 -29.49 -4.00
N ARG A 693 34.77 -28.26 -3.74
CA ARG A 693 36.01 -27.93 -3.01
C ARG A 693 35.71 -27.73 -1.53
N VAL A 694 36.15 -28.64 -0.66
CA VAL A 694 36.04 -28.47 0.80
C VAL A 694 37.31 -27.82 1.35
N THR A 695 37.14 -26.71 2.08
CA THR A 695 38.21 -25.86 2.61
C THR A 695 38.02 -25.68 4.11
N VAL A 696 38.76 -26.42 4.94
CA VAL A 696 38.80 -26.20 6.40
C VAL A 696 39.69 -24.99 6.73
N VAL A 697 39.24 -24.13 7.63
CA VAL A 697 39.95 -22.91 8.05
C VAL A 697 40.05 -22.86 9.57
N ARG A 698 41.28 -22.71 10.06
CA ARG A 698 41.65 -22.51 11.46
C ARG A 698 42.30 -21.14 11.58
N GLU A 699 41.72 -20.22 12.36
CA GLU A 699 42.23 -18.86 12.54
C GLU A 699 42.26 -18.48 14.03
N THR A 700 43.42 -18.03 14.52
CA THR A 700 43.58 -17.54 15.90
C THR A 700 43.88 -16.05 15.87
N ARG A 701 43.04 -15.23 16.52
CA ARG A 701 43.20 -13.76 16.57
C ARG A 701 43.64 -13.33 17.98
N ALA A 702 44.75 -12.58 18.07
CA ALA A 702 45.23 -11.96 19.29
C ALA A 702 45.36 -10.45 19.10
N ILE A 703 44.76 -9.65 20.00
CA ILE A 703 44.72 -8.19 19.92
C ILE A 703 45.41 -7.61 21.15
N GLY A 704 46.55 -6.93 20.95
CA GLY A 704 47.24 -6.18 22.00
C GLY A 704 47.04 -4.68 21.82
N LEU A 705 46.45 -4.01 22.81
CA LEU A 705 46.32 -2.56 22.85
C LEU A 705 47.43 -1.95 23.71
N ALA A 706 48.38 -1.27 23.08
CA ALA A 706 49.29 -0.35 23.76
C ALA A 706 48.59 0.98 24.08
N ARG A 707 49.12 1.75 25.03
CA ARG A 707 48.53 2.98 25.55
C ARG A 707 49.57 4.09 25.70
#